data_AF-U2P7S1-F1
#
_entry.id   AF-U2P7S1-F1
#
_cell.length_a   1.000
_cell.length_b   1.000
_cell.length_c   1.000
_cell.angle_alpha   90.00
_cell.angle_beta   90.00
_cell.angle_gamma   90.00
#
_symmetry.space_group_name_H-M   'P 1'
#
loop_
_entity.id
_entity.type
_entity.pdbx_description
1 polymer ?
#
loop_
_entity_poly.entity_id
_entity_poly.type
_entity_poly.pdbx_seq_one_letter_code
_entity_poly.pdbx_strand_id
1 'polypeptide(L)'
;MIFVPLGGGIQCFNASTLESLWCYKGRKGSCNSPIRYDNGRIYVGFQQGDFVCLTATDEDPSDQTEMKTALWTNYSTAGYWWAGAWTNDNYVFSVDAGGALMVMDKNTGVTVQRIQTKADKVRSDVSYYNGRIYFSTQSGYLYSYNLTADGKVDLENLIEPLYFGGASTCTPAIYNNRLYIGISGGSAFGEDGASILVADINPENGAMSKAYLVPTKTDFGYCQTSGLIINGYEDETGYVYVYFLVNSAKGSLYMVKDKPGMTEADPESGLLYTPSHEQYCIASAVADSDGTIYLKNDSAWQMALKRSNAYLKNIEMIGGNAVLDGGKNFAGSVAEHWFNVDQGTEKVTLNLTANEGTEVRINGVQGAKQDITLTGDNTNVEVTLVNGEDTRVYNFAIYRGPTLSNMYVYTSPNNGMGKNYVMDPEFNPVKTDYLAGYSSAKEIMSGYVWFVKNNSTDTIKATAVSGIDDYNGGTLPEGTELNIRTNYKGETFVEVEFAEYGAGVATTAAIKLTVTSADGTQSRDYLITLYTNDALPTLTLGENAVVERTDNAAKVAVTANKAGTLYYLAQEADKAAPDAETIVKEGKVVDVVAGENTLELTGLTKAGYNVYMLLKQEDGKASRIRSVSLKGLWTLGDVNKDDVVDLTDVAVLLDKITENESVSLSTGDINGDGVVDMTDVSVLLDTLTEK
;
A
#
# COMPACT_ATOMS: atom_id res chain seq x y z
N MET A 1 -18.97 -14.79 27.46
CA MET A 1 -17.62 -15.17 27.93
C MET A 1 -16.68 -15.19 26.74
N ILE A 2 -15.44 -14.74 26.91
CA ILE A 2 -14.36 -14.81 25.91
C ILE A 2 -13.24 -15.64 26.54
N PHE A 3 -12.75 -16.66 25.85
CA PHE A 3 -11.64 -17.50 26.33
C PHE A 3 -10.37 -17.13 25.58
N VAL A 4 -9.37 -16.64 26.30
CA VAL A 4 -8.13 -16.12 25.70
C VAL A 4 -6.95 -16.97 26.17
N PRO A 5 -6.19 -17.59 25.24
CA PRO A 5 -4.90 -18.19 25.58
C PRO A 5 -3.91 -17.11 26.05
N LEU A 6 -3.48 -17.17 27.32
CA LEU A 6 -2.54 -16.21 27.92
C LEU A 6 -1.54 -16.95 28.81
N GLY A 7 -0.25 -16.59 28.71
CA GLY A 7 0.79 -17.01 29.67
C GLY A 7 0.97 -18.52 29.88
N GLY A 8 0.71 -19.35 28.85
CA GLY A 8 0.76 -20.82 28.98
C GLY A 8 -0.49 -21.41 29.65
N GLY A 9 -1.60 -20.68 29.61
CA GLY A 9 -2.90 -21.03 30.17
C GLY A 9 -4.04 -20.40 29.40
N ILE A 10 -5.22 -20.36 30.02
CA ILE A 10 -6.44 -19.74 29.48
C ILE A 10 -6.97 -18.80 30.55
N GLN A 11 -7.39 -17.61 30.14
CA GLN A 11 -8.14 -16.70 30.97
C GLN A 11 -9.51 -16.45 30.33
N CYS A 12 -10.56 -16.56 31.13
CA CYS A 12 -11.91 -16.27 30.70
C CYS A 12 -12.29 -14.86 31.13
N PHE A 13 -12.90 -14.11 30.21
CA PHE A 13 -13.39 -12.76 30.46
C PHE A 13 -14.88 -12.66 30.24
N ASN A 14 -15.52 -11.74 30.95
CA ASN A 14 -16.85 -11.26 30.59
C ASN A 14 -16.77 -10.57 29.22
N ALA A 15 -17.65 -10.93 28.29
CA ALA A 15 -17.58 -10.42 26.93
C ALA A 15 -17.95 -8.93 26.82
N SER A 16 -18.73 -8.42 27.77
CA SER A 16 -19.21 -7.03 27.77
C SER A 16 -18.29 -6.12 28.59
N THR A 17 -17.73 -6.60 29.70
CA THR A 17 -16.91 -5.77 30.60
C THR A 17 -15.40 -6.01 30.45
N LEU A 18 -14.99 -7.11 29.82
CA LEU A 18 -13.61 -7.59 29.76
C LEU A 18 -12.97 -7.83 31.14
N GLU A 19 -13.78 -7.91 32.20
CA GLU A 19 -13.31 -8.33 33.51
C GLU A 19 -13.02 -9.83 33.49
N SER A 20 -11.95 -10.21 34.18
CA SER A 20 -11.59 -11.61 34.34
C SER A 20 -12.64 -12.35 35.17
N LEU A 21 -12.95 -13.58 34.77
CA LEU A 21 -13.87 -14.47 35.46
C LEU A 21 -13.09 -15.59 36.13
N TRP A 22 -12.22 -16.26 35.38
CA TRP A 22 -11.39 -17.34 35.90
C TRP A 22 -10.15 -17.57 35.03
N CYS A 23 -9.19 -18.29 35.58
CA CYS A 23 -7.91 -18.65 34.98
C CYS A 23 -7.71 -20.17 34.96
N TYR A 24 -6.97 -20.68 34.00
CA TYR A 24 -6.47 -22.05 33.96
C TYR A 24 -5.01 -22.04 33.55
N LYS A 25 -4.18 -22.88 34.17
CA LYS A 25 -2.77 -23.02 33.83
C LYS A 25 -2.49 -24.44 33.35
N GLY A 26 -2.00 -24.55 32.11
CA GLY A 26 -1.58 -25.83 31.56
C GLY A 26 -0.38 -26.40 32.31
N ARG A 27 -0.20 -27.72 32.24
CA ARG A 27 0.96 -28.40 32.85
C ARG A 27 2.29 -27.91 32.26
N LYS A 28 2.37 -27.81 30.94
CA LYS A 28 3.58 -27.44 30.21
C LYS A 28 3.24 -26.94 28.80
N GLY A 29 4.06 -26.03 28.29
CA GLY A 29 3.99 -25.52 26.93
C GLY A 29 2.96 -24.40 26.75
N SER A 30 3.04 -23.71 25.62
CA SER A 30 2.11 -22.63 25.28
C SER A 30 0.74 -23.19 24.88
N CYS A 31 -0.31 -22.43 25.18
CA CYS A 31 -1.65 -22.65 24.66
C CYS A 31 -1.79 -21.84 23.36
N ASN A 32 -1.70 -22.49 22.21
CA ASN A 32 -1.82 -21.86 20.90
C ASN A 32 -2.73 -22.64 19.94
N SER A 33 -3.39 -23.69 20.43
CA SER A 33 -4.39 -24.43 19.68
C SER A 33 -5.75 -23.75 19.75
N PRO A 34 -6.57 -23.84 18.69
CA PRO A 34 -7.95 -23.38 18.73
C PRO A 34 -8.74 -23.97 19.91
N ILE A 35 -9.57 -23.13 20.53
CA ILE A 35 -10.43 -23.53 21.64
C ILE A 35 -11.77 -23.97 21.07
N ARG A 36 -12.14 -25.24 21.31
CA ARG A 36 -13.46 -25.75 20.94
C ARG A 36 -14.41 -25.58 22.13
N TYR A 37 -15.46 -24.77 21.96
CA TYR A 37 -16.57 -24.71 22.90
C TYR A 37 -17.67 -25.69 22.48
N ASP A 38 -18.19 -26.45 23.43
CA ASP A 38 -19.34 -27.33 23.21
C ASP A 38 -20.07 -27.59 24.55
N ASN A 39 -21.36 -27.25 24.58
CA ASN A 39 -22.28 -27.47 25.70
C ASN A 39 -21.72 -27.10 27.09
N GLY A 40 -21.26 -25.86 27.27
CA GLY A 40 -20.75 -25.36 28.55
C GLY A 40 -19.35 -25.88 28.92
N ARG A 41 -18.65 -26.56 28.00
CA ARG A 41 -17.27 -27.02 28.17
C ARG A 41 -16.39 -26.44 27.09
N ILE A 42 -15.10 -26.27 27.40
CA ILE A 42 -14.07 -25.95 26.42
C ILE A 42 -13.02 -27.06 26.37
N TYR A 43 -12.54 -27.31 25.15
CA TYR A 43 -11.58 -28.36 24.80
C TYR A 43 -10.39 -27.73 24.08
N VAL A 44 -9.18 -28.02 24.53
CA VAL A 44 -7.98 -27.30 24.06
C VAL A 44 -6.70 -28.08 24.33
N GLY A 45 -5.76 -28.02 23.39
CA GLY A 45 -4.48 -28.69 23.45
C GLY A 45 -3.29 -27.75 23.69
N PHE A 46 -2.26 -28.28 24.36
CA PHE A 46 -1.01 -27.56 24.67
C PHE A 46 0.20 -28.16 23.91
N GLN A 47 1.13 -27.32 23.47
CA GLN A 47 2.28 -27.70 22.63
C GLN A 47 3.14 -28.85 23.19
N GLN A 48 3.33 -28.90 24.50
CA GLN A 48 4.17 -29.93 25.15
C GLN A 48 3.44 -30.53 26.34
N GLY A 49 2.12 -30.69 26.22
CA GLY A 49 1.26 -30.99 27.35
C GLY A 49 -0.02 -31.72 26.97
N ASP A 50 -0.98 -31.57 27.88
CA ASP A 50 -2.25 -32.28 27.84
C ASP A 50 -3.22 -31.64 26.84
N PHE A 51 -4.14 -32.46 26.32
CA PHE A 51 -5.43 -32.00 25.85
C PHE A 51 -6.38 -31.96 27.04
N VAL A 52 -7.11 -30.87 27.24
CA VAL A 52 -7.88 -30.66 28.48
C VAL A 52 -9.32 -30.31 28.20
N CYS A 53 -10.19 -30.67 29.13
CA CYS A 53 -11.58 -30.24 29.18
C CYS A 53 -11.82 -29.39 30.41
N LEU A 54 -12.32 -28.17 30.23
CA LEU A 54 -12.68 -27.23 31.30
C LEU A 54 -14.16 -26.90 31.23
N THR A 55 -14.78 -26.63 32.37
CA THR A 55 -16.11 -26.00 32.44
C THR A 55 -16.00 -24.53 32.04
N ALA A 56 -16.96 -24.03 31.25
CA ALA A 56 -17.01 -22.63 30.86
C ALA A 56 -17.52 -21.71 31.99
N THR A 57 -18.35 -22.26 32.89
CA THR A 57 -19.03 -21.55 33.99
C THR A 57 -18.04 -20.79 34.88
N ASP A 58 -18.45 -19.67 35.44
CA ASP A 58 -17.77 -18.99 36.54
C ASP A 58 -18.15 -19.67 37.87
N GLU A 59 -17.23 -20.38 38.50
CA GLU A 59 -17.51 -21.25 39.66
C GLU A 59 -17.47 -20.46 40.98
N ASP A 60 -16.59 -19.47 41.08
CA ASP A 60 -16.54 -18.47 42.14
C ASP A 60 -16.59 -17.04 41.58
N PRO A 61 -17.80 -16.48 41.33
CA PRO A 61 -17.96 -15.11 40.84
C PRO A 61 -17.41 -14.01 41.76
N SER A 62 -16.95 -14.35 42.97
CA SER A 62 -16.32 -13.40 43.89
C SER A 62 -14.80 -13.30 43.70
N ASP A 63 -14.18 -14.25 42.97
CA ASP A 63 -12.75 -14.26 42.62
C ASP A 63 -12.56 -14.19 41.10
N GLN A 64 -12.26 -13.00 40.59
CA GLN A 64 -12.01 -12.74 39.17
C GLN A 64 -10.81 -13.53 38.59
N THR A 65 -10.01 -14.19 39.43
CA THR A 65 -8.82 -14.94 39.03
C THR A 65 -8.84 -16.39 39.49
N GLU A 66 -10.03 -16.93 39.77
CA GLU A 66 -10.21 -18.31 40.21
C GLU A 66 -9.44 -19.30 39.33
N MET A 67 -8.58 -20.12 39.93
CA MET A 67 -7.79 -21.12 39.20
C MET A 67 -8.57 -22.42 39.00
N LYS A 68 -9.05 -22.64 37.78
CA LYS A 68 -9.79 -23.84 37.40
C LYS A 68 -8.99 -25.13 37.47
N THR A 69 -9.69 -26.20 37.84
CA THR A 69 -9.23 -27.58 37.65
C THR A 69 -9.89 -28.17 36.41
N ALA A 70 -9.11 -28.90 35.60
CA ALA A 70 -9.66 -29.58 34.44
C ALA A 70 -10.58 -30.73 34.86
N LEU A 71 -11.72 -30.90 34.17
CA LEU A 71 -12.60 -32.05 34.34
C LEU A 71 -11.87 -33.35 34.02
N TRP A 72 -11.03 -33.31 32.98
CA TRP A 72 -10.11 -34.37 32.64
C TRP A 72 -8.96 -33.81 31.79
N THR A 73 -7.88 -34.60 31.72
CA THR A 73 -6.73 -34.34 30.85
C THR A 73 -6.34 -35.60 30.08
N ASN A 74 -5.89 -35.43 28.84
CA ASN A 74 -5.37 -36.50 27.99
C ASN A 74 -3.95 -36.13 27.53
N TYR A 75 -2.96 -36.88 28.01
CA TYR A 75 -1.55 -36.57 27.76
C TYR A 75 -1.07 -37.16 26.43
N SER A 76 -0.42 -36.35 25.59
CA SER A 76 0.40 -36.80 24.46
C SER A 76 1.84 -36.35 24.64
N THR A 77 2.79 -37.24 24.36
CA THR A 77 4.23 -36.91 24.36
C THR A 77 4.63 -36.02 23.18
N ALA A 78 3.87 -36.05 22.08
CA ALA A 78 4.07 -35.16 20.94
C ALA A 78 3.46 -33.76 21.19
N GLY A 79 2.43 -33.70 22.03
CA GLY A 79 1.66 -32.51 22.34
C GLY A 79 0.74 -32.08 21.18
N TYR A 80 0.08 -30.94 21.34
CA TYR A 80 -0.92 -30.42 20.43
C TYR A 80 -0.52 -29.01 19.98
N TRP A 81 -0.20 -28.86 18.69
CA TRP A 81 0.42 -27.65 18.14
C TRP A 81 -0.49 -27.01 17.10
N TRP A 82 -1.17 -25.92 17.45
CA TRP A 82 -2.17 -25.33 16.54
C TRP A 82 -3.18 -26.40 16.06
N ALA A 83 -3.51 -27.35 16.95
CA ALA A 83 -4.33 -28.51 16.68
C ALA A 83 -5.44 -28.55 17.72
N GLY A 84 -6.58 -28.00 17.34
CA GLY A 84 -7.84 -28.07 18.06
C GLY A 84 -8.62 -29.32 17.70
N ALA A 85 -9.91 -29.28 17.97
CA ALA A 85 -10.73 -30.48 17.97
C ALA A 85 -12.13 -30.25 17.41
N TRP A 86 -12.70 -31.34 16.91
CA TRP A 86 -14.13 -31.46 16.71
C TRP A 86 -14.76 -32.32 17.79
N THR A 87 -16.02 -32.09 18.08
CA THR A 87 -16.79 -32.83 19.09
C THR A 87 -18.12 -33.27 18.52
N ASN A 88 -18.54 -34.49 18.87
CA ASN A 88 -19.93 -34.92 18.77
C ASN A 88 -20.51 -35.14 20.17
N ASP A 89 -21.67 -35.80 20.26
CA ASP A 89 -22.35 -36.04 21.54
C ASP A 89 -21.50 -36.85 22.52
N ASN A 90 -20.71 -37.80 22.01
CA ASN A 90 -20.01 -38.80 22.83
C ASN A 90 -18.50 -38.60 22.91
N TYR A 91 -17.88 -37.99 21.90
CA TYR A 91 -16.43 -37.99 21.72
C TYR A 91 -15.84 -36.64 21.32
N VAL A 92 -14.55 -36.50 21.59
CA VAL A 92 -13.67 -35.41 21.18
C VAL A 92 -12.59 -35.96 20.25
N PHE A 93 -12.41 -35.32 19.10
CA PHE A 93 -11.48 -35.72 18.04
C PHE A 93 -10.38 -34.69 17.91
N SER A 94 -9.14 -35.07 18.19
CA SER A 94 -7.98 -34.19 18.06
C SER A 94 -6.82 -34.98 17.48
N VAL A 95 -5.99 -34.34 16.67
CA VAL A 95 -4.75 -34.94 16.15
C VAL A 95 -3.57 -34.39 16.93
N ASP A 96 -2.73 -35.26 17.47
CA ASP A 96 -1.49 -34.82 18.11
C ASP A 96 -0.43 -34.43 17.06
N ALA A 97 0.61 -33.72 17.48
CA ALA A 97 1.65 -33.26 16.55
C ALA A 97 2.47 -34.39 15.92
N GLY A 98 2.38 -35.62 16.43
CA GLY A 98 2.98 -36.82 15.84
C GLY A 98 2.08 -37.51 14.81
N GLY A 99 0.94 -36.91 14.47
CA GLY A 99 0.01 -37.41 13.46
C GLY A 99 -0.88 -38.56 13.93
N ALA A 100 -1.09 -38.71 15.23
CA ALA A 100 -2.08 -39.65 15.75
C ALA A 100 -3.42 -38.96 15.99
N LEU A 101 -4.48 -39.46 15.33
CA LEU A 101 -5.85 -39.07 15.65
C LEU A 101 -6.27 -39.76 16.96
N MET A 102 -6.65 -38.94 17.93
CA MET A 102 -7.14 -39.34 19.24
C MET A 102 -8.66 -39.14 19.28
N VAL A 103 -9.40 -40.22 19.48
CA VAL A 103 -10.83 -40.20 19.75
C VAL A 103 -11.03 -40.43 21.24
N MET A 104 -11.43 -39.39 21.96
CA MET A 104 -11.51 -39.37 23.42
C MET A 104 -12.98 -39.39 23.86
N ASP A 105 -13.32 -40.17 24.88
CA ASP A 105 -14.61 -40.07 25.56
C ASP A 105 -14.79 -38.66 26.14
N LYS A 106 -15.92 -38.02 25.80
CA LYS A 106 -16.15 -36.60 26.10
C LYS A 106 -16.27 -36.29 27.60
N ASN A 107 -16.61 -37.29 28.42
CA ASN A 107 -16.83 -37.12 29.85
C ASN A 107 -15.61 -37.48 30.70
N THR A 108 -14.78 -38.40 30.22
CA THR A 108 -13.65 -38.94 30.99
C THR A 108 -12.27 -38.58 30.40
N GLY A 109 -12.21 -38.18 29.12
CA GLY A 109 -10.96 -37.91 28.41
C GLY A 109 -10.19 -39.17 28.01
N VAL A 110 -10.72 -40.37 28.27
CA VAL A 110 -10.07 -41.63 27.91
C VAL A 110 -10.06 -41.80 26.40
N THR A 111 -8.90 -42.07 25.81
CA THR A 111 -8.78 -42.39 24.38
C THR A 111 -9.41 -43.75 24.09
N VAL A 112 -10.55 -43.76 23.38
CA VAL A 112 -11.28 -44.98 22.98
C VAL A 112 -10.83 -45.51 21.62
N GLN A 113 -10.29 -44.65 20.75
CA GLN A 113 -9.59 -45.05 19.52
C GLN A 113 -8.36 -44.17 19.31
N ARG A 114 -7.27 -44.78 18.82
CA ARG A 114 -6.05 -44.10 18.39
C ARG A 114 -5.69 -44.59 16.99
N ILE A 115 -5.69 -43.68 16.02
CA ILE A 115 -5.32 -44.00 14.64
C ILE A 115 -4.02 -43.28 14.30
N GLN A 116 -2.94 -44.04 14.11
CA GLN A 116 -1.68 -43.48 13.62
C GLN A 116 -1.80 -43.27 12.10
N THR A 117 -1.61 -42.04 11.66
CA THR A 117 -1.64 -41.71 10.24
C THR A 117 -0.29 -41.95 9.56
N LYS A 118 -0.24 -41.80 8.23
CA LYS A 118 1.02 -41.76 7.46
C LYS A 118 1.82 -40.48 7.71
N ALA A 119 1.22 -39.49 8.37
CA ALA A 119 1.88 -38.22 8.71
C ALA A 119 2.59 -38.33 10.06
N ASP A 120 3.72 -37.65 10.16
CA ASP A 120 4.54 -37.50 11.36
C ASP A 120 4.49 -36.06 11.91
N LYS A 121 3.75 -35.17 11.23
CA LYS A 121 3.62 -33.76 11.62
C LYS A 121 2.25 -33.19 11.26
N VAL A 122 1.49 -32.77 12.26
CA VAL A 122 0.13 -32.20 12.10
C VAL A 122 -0.03 -30.91 12.91
N ARG A 123 -0.66 -29.91 12.30
CA ARG A 123 -0.95 -28.58 12.86
C ARG A 123 -2.23 -27.99 12.25
N SER A 124 -3.33 -28.73 12.34
CA SER A 124 -4.64 -28.33 11.83
C SER A 124 -5.73 -28.82 12.79
N ASP A 125 -6.89 -28.16 12.78
CA ASP A 125 -8.08 -28.70 13.45
C ASP A 125 -8.70 -29.84 12.65
N VAL A 126 -9.60 -30.55 13.33
CA VAL A 126 -10.50 -31.51 12.72
C VAL A 126 -11.77 -30.80 12.28
N SER A 127 -12.09 -30.88 10.98
CA SER A 127 -13.37 -30.44 10.42
C SER A 127 -14.35 -31.59 10.36
N TYR A 128 -15.65 -31.31 10.41
CA TYR A 128 -16.71 -32.28 10.17
C TYR A 128 -17.59 -31.83 9.01
N TYR A 129 -17.93 -32.78 8.13
CA TYR A 129 -18.86 -32.55 7.04
C TYR A 129 -19.50 -33.88 6.61
N ASN A 130 -20.82 -33.91 6.45
CA ASN A 130 -21.61 -35.05 5.96
C ASN A 130 -21.22 -36.42 6.55
N GLY A 131 -21.20 -36.52 7.89
CA GLY A 131 -20.93 -37.79 8.59
C GLY A 131 -19.44 -38.17 8.65
N ARG A 132 -18.54 -37.30 8.20
CA ARG A 132 -17.10 -37.58 8.15
C ARG A 132 -16.30 -36.49 8.81
N ILE A 133 -15.10 -36.85 9.27
CA ILE A 133 -14.10 -35.90 9.78
C ILE A 133 -12.94 -35.76 8.79
N TYR A 134 -12.35 -34.56 8.77
CA TYR A 134 -11.28 -34.19 7.84
C TYR A 134 -10.19 -33.40 8.55
N PHE A 135 -8.94 -33.62 8.17
CA PHE A 135 -7.81 -32.83 8.64
C PHE A 135 -6.66 -32.90 7.63
N SER A 136 -5.90 -31.81 7.55
CA SER A 136 -4.71 -31.70 6.70
C SER A 136 -3.44 -31.90 7.53
N THR A 137 -2.34 -32.25 6.86
CA THR A 137 -1.07 -32.53 7.55
C THR A 137 0.09 -31.77 6.93
N GLN A 138 1.14 -31.54 7.73
CA GLN A 138 2.38 -30.95 7.22
C GLN A 138 3.22 -31.96 6.44
N SER A 139 2.86 -33.25 6.48
CA SER A 139 3.48 -34.32 5.70
C SER A 139 2.81 -34.53 4.33
N GLY A 140 1.88 -33.66 3.93
CA GLY A 140 1.33 -33.62 2.57
C GLY A 140 0.08 -34.47 2.32
N TYR A 141 -0.61 -34.86 3.40
CA TYR A 141 -1.83 -35.68 3.33
C TYR A 141 -3.06 -34.94 3.83
N LEU A 142 -4.18 -35.19 3.16
CA LEU A 142 -5.53 -34.78 3.57
C LEU A 142 -6.35 -36.05 3.86
N TYR A 143 -6.83 -36.18 5.09
CA TYR A 143 -7.57 -37.35 5.55
C TYR A 143 -9.08 -37.12 5.51
N SER A 144 -9.84 -38.21 5.27
CA SER A 144 -11.29 -38.25 5.43
C SER A 144 -11.70 -39.57 6.07
N TYR A 145 -12.29 -39.50 7.26
CA TYR A 145 -12.74 -40.69 7.98
C TYR A 145 -14.25 -40.65 8.21
N ASN A 146 -14.92 -41.74 7.86
CA ASN A 146 -16.34 -41.93 8.14
C ASN A 146 -16.57 -42.13 9.64
N LEU A 147 -17.72 -41.68 10.13
CA LEU A 147 -18.17 -42.00 11.47
C LEU A 147 -19.23 -43.10 11.46
N THR A 148 -19.12 -44.03 12.41
CA THR A 148 -20.13 -45.04 12.69
C THR A 148 -21.35 -44.43 13.39
N ALA A 149 -22.45 -45.17 13.47
CA ALA A 149 -23.67 -44.71 14.15
C ALA A 149 -23.49 -44.41 15.64
N ASP A 150 -22.54 -45.07 16.32
CA ASP A 150 -22.19 -44.74 17.71
C ASP A 150 -21.28 -43.50 17.84
N GLY A 151 -20.88 -42.93 16.70
CA GLY A 151 -20.13 -41.68 16.60
C GLY A 151 -18.62 -41.84 16.64
N LYS A 152 -18.06 -43.05 16.54
CA LYS A 152 -16.61 -43.31 16.46
C LYS A 152 -16.12 -43.29 15.01
N VAL A 153 -14.80 -43.38 14.80
CA VAL A 153 -14.26 -43.62 13.45
C VAL A 153 -14.60 -45.04 13.00
N ASP A 154 -15.10 -45.17 11.78
CA ASP A 154 -15.30 -46.43 11.09
C ASP A 154 -13.96 -47.00 10.62
N LEU A 155 -13.38 -47.87 11.45
CA LEU A 155 -12.09 -48.51 11.18
C LEU A 155 -12.17 -49.60 10.10
N GLU A 156 -13.37 -50.07 9.76
CA GLU A 156 -13.56 -51.13 8.77
C GLU A 156 -13.58 -50.57 7.34
N ASN A 157 -13.99 -49.30 7.17
CA ASN A 157 -14.16 -48.64 5.87
C ASN A 157 -13.24 -47.41 5.69
N LEU A 158 -11.99 -47.52 6.16
CA LEU A 158 -10.98 -46.49 5.94
C LEU A 158 -10.67 -46.33 4.44
N ILE A 159 -10.51 -45.09 3.99
CA ILE A 159 -10.12 -44.76 2.61
C ILE A 159 -8.71 -44.17 2.58
N GLU A 160 -8.06 -44.25 1.42
CA GLU A 160 -6.74 -43.65 1.22
C GLU A 160 -6.83 -42.11 1.29
N PRO A 161 -5.93 -41.44 2.05
CA PRO A 161 -5.87 -39.98 2.07
C PRO A 161 -5.43 -39.42 0.72
N LEU A 162 -5.88 -38.21 0.39
CA LEU A 162 -5.35 -37.48 -0.76
C LEU A 162 -3.95 -36.97 -0.42
N TYR A 163 -2.95 -37.42 -1.18
CA TYR A 163 -1.60 -36.88 -1.10
C TYR A 163 -1.45 -35.69 -2.04
N PHE A 164 -1.11 -34.53 -1.49
CA PHE A 164 -0.97 -33.27 -2.23
C PHE A 164 0.47 -32.74 -2.32
N GLY A 165 1.41 -33.34 -1.57
CA GLY A 165 2.80 -32.89 -1.52
C GLY A 165 3.01 -31.59 -0.73
N GLY A 166 4.20 -31.41 -0.15
CA GLY A 166 4.45 -30.26 0.73
C GLY A 166 3.64 -30.29 2.03
N ALA A 167 3.44 -29.13 2.65
CA ALA A 167 2.81 -28.99 3.96
C ALA A 167 1.50 -28.19 3.91
N SER A 168 0.53 -28.55 4.73
CA SER A 168 -0.59 -27.68 5.09
C SER A 168 -0.70 -27.55 6.61
N THR A 169 -1.02 -26.35 7.08
CA THR A 169 -1.47 -26.07 8.46
C THR A 169 -2.91 -25.57 8.50
N CYS A 170 -3.62 -25.67 7.39
CA CYS A 170 -4.98 -25.17 7.28
C CYS A 170 -5.96 -26.19 7.85
N THR A 171 -6.91 -25.75 8.65
CA THR A 171 -8.12 -26.52 8.91
C THR A 171 -8.93 -26.59 7.62
N PRO A 172 -9.32 -27.79 7.12
CA PRO A 172 -10.09 -27.89 5.89
C PRO A 172 -11.40 -27.11 5.97
N ALA A 173 -11.58 -26.11 5.10
CA ALA A 173 -12.86 -25.45 4.90
C ALA A 173 -13.66 -26.28 3.89
N ILE A 174 -14.90 -26.66 4.22
CA ILE A 174 -15.68 -27.61 3.42
C ILE A 174 -17.11 -27.12 3.24
N TYR A 175 -17.58 -27.09 2.00
CA TYR A 175 -18.96 -26.76 1.64
C TYR A 175 -19.31 -27.36 0.27
N ASN A 176 -20.54 -27.83 0.08
CA ASN A 176 -21.02 -28.43 -1.19
C ASN A 176 -20.08 -29.48 -1.82
N ASN A 177 -19.52 -30.36 -0.98
CA ASN A 177 -18.56 -31.39 -1.39
C ASN A 177 -17.27 -30.82 -2.02
N ARG A 178 -16.95 -29.56 -1.75
CA ARG A 178 -15.71 -28.88 -2.10
C ARG A 178 -14.91 -28.63 -0.84
N LEU A 179 -13.61 -28.85 -0.92
CA LEU A 179 -12.67 -28.69 0.19
C LEU A 179 -11.54 -27.74 -0.21
N TYR A 180 -11.23 -26.81 0.68
CA TYR A 180 -10.24 -25.75 0.44
C TYR A 180 -9.15 -25.78 1.52
N ILE A 181 -7.88 -25.86 1.11
CA ILE A 181 -6.71 -25.74 1.99
C ILE A 181 -5.55 -25.01 1.30
N GLY A 182 -4.76 -24.24 2.06
CA GLY A 182 -3.44 -23.78 1.61
C GLY A 182 -2.40 -24.88 1.67
N ILE A 183 -1.54 -24.98 0.66
CA ILE A 183 -0.47 -25.98 0.55
C ILE A 183 0.87 -25.32 0.20
N SER A 184 1.96 -25.79 0.80
CA SER A 184 3.31 -25.26 0.60
C SER A 184 3.99 -25.73 -0.69
N GLY A 185 3.43 -26.71 -1.38
CA GLY A 185 3.97 -27.24 -2.62
C GLY A 185 2.89 -27.92 -3.46
N GLY A 186 2.58 -27.35 -4.62
CA GLY A 186 1.65 -27.91 -5.61
C GLY A 186 2.30 -28.86 -6.62
N SER A 187 3.59 -29.15 -6.49
CA SER A 187 4.37 -29.83 -7.53
C SER A 187 3.94 -31.29 -7.74
N ALA A 188 3.41 -31.94 -6.70
CA ALA A 188 2.76 -33.25 -6.82
C ALA A 188 1.54 -33.23 -7.77
N PHE A 189 1.03 -32.04 -8.07
CA PHE A 189 -0.12 -31.79 -8.93
C PHE A 189 0.20 -30.95 -10.17
N GLY A 190 1.49 -30.71 -10.45
CA GLY A 190 1.96 -30.00 -11.64
C GLY A 190 2.07 -28.47 -11.52
N GLU A 191 1.84 -27.89 -10.34
CA GLU A 191 2.06 -26.44 -10.10
C GLU A 191 3.33 -26.24 -9.29
N ASP A 192 4.18 -25.29 -9.69
CA ASP A 192 5.39 -24.99 -8.92
C ASP A 192 5.10 -24.05 -7.74
N GLY A 193 5.63 -24.39 -6.57
CA GLY A 193 5.50 -23.59 -5.34
C GLY A 193 4.15 -23.70 -4.62
N ALA A 194 3.85 -22.68 -3.82
CA ALA A 194 2.70 -22.63 -2.93
C ALA A 194 1.38 -22.35 -3.67
N SER A 195 0.27 -22.89 -3.16
CA SER A 195 -1.05 -22.71 -3.76
C SER A 195 -2.17 -22.90 -2.74
N ILE A 196 -3.39 -22.50 -3.11
CA ILE A 196 -4.63 -22.96 -2.49
C ILE A 196 -5.13 -24.15 -3.30
N LEU A 197 -5.31 -25.30 -2.65
CA LEU A 197 -5.90 -26.49 -3.23
C LEU A 197 -7.43 -26.44 -3.08
N VAL A 198 -8.11 -26.62 -4.21
CA VAL A 198 -9.53 -26.98 -4.25
C VAL A 198 -9.64 -28.45 -4.59
N ALA A 199 -10.31 -29.21 -3.74
CA ALA A 199 -10.53 -30.65 -3.91
C ALA A 199 -12.02 -30.98 -3.95
N ASP A 200 -12.37 -31.94 -4.79
CA ASP A 200 -13.69 -32.58 -4.80
C ASP A 200 -13.75 -33.67 -3.73
N ILE A 201 -14.90 -33.78 -3.09
CA ILE A 201 -15.26 -34.88 -2.19
C ILE A 201 -16.33 -35.72 -2.89
N ASN A 202 -16.05 -37.01 -3.09
CA ASN A 202 -17.08 -37.94 -3.55
C ASN A 202 -18.14 -38.08 -2.43
N PRO A 203 -19.43 -37.77 -2.69
CA PRO A 203 -20.47 -37.75 -1.66
C PRO A 203 -20.83 -39.14 -1.13
N GLU A 204 -20.55 -40.21 -1.88
CA GLU A 204 -20.90 -41.58 -1.49
C GLU A 204 -19.89 -42.19 -0.52
N ASN A 205 -18.59 -41.94 -0.75
CA ASN A 205 -17.51 -42.60 -0.02
C ASN A 205 -16.51 -41.66 0.64
N GLY A 206 -16.61 -40.35 0.40
CA GLY A 206 -15.72 -39.32 0.95
C GLY A 206 -14.32 -39.27 0.35
N ALA A 207 -14.04 -40.04 -0.70
CA ALA A 207 -12.76 -39.99 -1.41
C ALA A 207 -12.54 -38.61 -2.02
N MET A 208 -11.32 -38.11 -1.89
CA MET A 208 -10.96 -36.76 -2.31
C MET A 208 -10.06 -36.80 -3.54
N SER A 209 -10.25 -35.85 -4.44
CA SER A 209 -9.42 -35.66 -5.62
C SER A 209 -9.18 -34.18 -5.87
N LYS A 210 -8.03 -33.82 -6.43
CA LYS A 210 -7.75 -32.44 -6.86
C LYS A 210 -8.78 -32.01 -7.91
N ALA A 211 -9.41 -30.86 -7.69
CA ALA A 211 -10.13 -30.15 -8.73
C ALA A 211 -9.15 -29.23 -9.48
N TYR A 212 -8.64 -28.20 -8.80
CA TYR A 212 -7.64 -27.27 -9.35
C TYR A 212 -6.83 -26.59 -8.23
N LEU A 213 -5.84 -25.79 -8.64
CA LEU A 213 -4.99 -24.99 -7.75
C LEU A 213 -5.15 -23.50 -8.07
N VAL A 214 -5.07 -22.66 -7.03
CA VAL A 214 -4.93 -21.19 -7.16
C VAL A 214 -3.54 -20.81 -6.64
N PRO A 215 -2.57 -20.46 -7.51
CA PRO A 215 -1.21 -20.18 -7.08
C PRO A 215 -1.06 -18.87 -6.29
N THR A 216 -0.23 -18.87 -5.25
CA THR A 216 0.06 -17.69 -4.41
C THR A 216 1.37 -16.99 -4.81
N LYS A 217 1.60 -16.86 -6.13
CA LYS A 217 2.89 -16.48 -6.74
C LYS A 217 3.42 -15.12 -6.27
N THR A 218 2.56 -14.14 -6.06
CA THR A 218 2.94 -12.76 -5.68
C THR A 218 3.61 -12.66 -4.30
N ASP A 219 3.31 -13.62 -3.42
CA ASP A 219 3.79 -13.63 -2.04
C ASP A 219 4.93 -14.63 -1.81
N PHE A 220 5.16 -15.56 -2.75
CA PHE A 220 6.11 -16.68 -2.61
C PHE A 220 5.96 -17.46 -1.29
N GLY A 221 4.74 -17.53 -0.76
CA GLY A 221 4.39 -18.17 0.50
C GLY A 221 3.07 -18.90 0.41
N TYR A 222 2.81 -19.82 1.34
CA TYR A 222 1.54 -20.57 1.39
C TYR A 222 0.61 -20.05 2.47
N CYS A 223 -0.68 -20.29 2.27
CA CYS A 223 -1.68 -19.97 3.28
C CYS A 223 -1.48 -20.92 4.47
N GLN A 224 -1.18 -20.34 5.63
CA GLN A 224 -1.13 -21.07 6.90
C GLN A 224 -2.38 -20.81 7.76
N THR A 225 -3.31 -20.04 7.21
CA THR A 225 -4.62 -19.73 7.78
C THR A 225 -5.70 -20.60 7.15
N SER A 226 -6.81 -20.79 7.85
CA SER A 226 -7.94 -21.58 7.33
C SER A 226 -8.85 -20.73 6.46
N GLY A 227 -9.55 -21.37 5.52
CA GLY A 227 -10.43 -20.67 4.58
C GLY A 227 -11.69 -20.15 5.27
N LEU A 228 -11.99 -18.87 5.07
CA LEU A 228 -13.30 -18.29 5.39
C LEU A 228 -14.22 -18.46 4.19
N ILE A 229 -15.29 -19.23 4.32
CA ILE A 229 -16.29 -19.42 3.26
C ILE A 229 -17.40 -18.37 3.43
N ILE A 230 -17.69 -17.65 2.35
CA ILE A 230 -18.84 -16.75 2.23
C ILE A 230 -19.74 -17.28 1.11
N ASN A 231 -20.97 -17.65 1.45
CA ASN A 231 -21.97 -18.19 0.54
C ASN A 231 -23.17 -17.25 0.32
N GLY A 232 -23.11 -16.01 0.81
CA GLY A 232 -24.21 -15.05 0.70
C GLY A 232 -24.63 -14.67 -0.74
N TYR A 233 -23.80 -15.00 -1.74
CA TYR A 233 -24.06 -14.76 -3.16
C TYR A 233 -24.45 -16.02 -3.93
N GLU A 234 -24.57 -17.16 -3.26
CA GLU A 234 -24.79 -18.47 -3.90
C GLU A 234 -26.14 -18.52 -4.61
N ASP A 235 -27.21 -18.01 -4.00
CA ASP A 235 -28.56 -18.02 -4.61
C ASP A 235 -28.63 -17.17 -5.89
N GLU A 236 -27.85 -16.09 -5.96
CA GLU A 236 -27.85 -15.17 -7.10
C GLU A 236 -26.93 -15.63 -8.24
N THR A 237 -25.76 -16.15 -7.88
CA THR A 237 -24.65 -16.39 -8.83
C THR A 237 -24.28 -17.87 -8.99
N GLY A 238 -24.67 -18.70 -8.03
CA GLY A 238 -24.22 -20.08 -7.86
C GLY A 238 -22.80 -20.21 -7.29
N TYR A 239 -22.13 -19.11 -6.96
CA TYR A 239 -20.75 -19.11 -6.47
C TYR A 239 -20.66 -18.90 -4.96
N VAL A 240 -19.65 -19.54 -4.37
CA VAL A 240 -19.12 -19.24 -3.06
C VAL A 240 -17.74 -18.61 -3.18
N TYR A 241 -17.36 -17.84 -2.16
CA TYR A 241 -16.07 -17.16 -2.09
C TYR A 241 -15.31 -17.64 -0.87
N VAL A 242 -14.07 -18.08 -1.06
CA VAL A 242 -13.23 -18.61 0.02
C VAL A 242 -11.98 -17.76 0.17
N TYR A 243 -11.78 -17.20 1.36
CA TYR A 243 -10.71 -16.24 1.63
C TYR A 243 -9.60 -16.87 2.48
N PHE A 244 -8.36 -16.65 2.06
CA PHE A 244 -7.16 -17.16 2.72
C PHE A 244 -6.14 -16.05 2.90
N LEU A 245 -5.49 -16.02 4.06
CA LEU A 245 -4.33 -15.16 4.31
C LEU A 245 -3.05 -15.96 4.11
N VAL A 246 -2.13 -15.40 3.34
CA VAL A 246 -0.81 -15.98 3.09
C VAL A 246 0.12 -15.58 4.23
N ASN A 247 0.82 -16.56 4.80
CA ASN A 247 1.84 -16.26 5.81
C ASN A 247 3.14 -15.84 5.13
N SER A 248 3.19 -14.58 4.70
CA SER A 248 4.33 -13.95 4.02
C SER A 248 4.60 -12.58 4.64
N ALA A 249 5.74 -11.94 4.29
CA ALA A 249 6.00 -10.57 4.70
C ALA A 249 4.89 -9.57 4.29
N LYS A 250 4.05 -9.92 3.30
CA LYS A 250 2.92 -9.10 2.84
C LYS A 250 1.63 -9.36 3.61
N GLY A 251 1.40 -10.59 4.05
CA GLY A 251 0.14 -10.97 4.71
C GLY A 251 -1.08 -10.90 3.80
N SER A 252 -0.90 -11.12 2.50
CA SER A 252 -1.93 -10.87 1.49
C SER A 252 -3.17 -11.76 1.67
N LEU A 253 -4.34 -11.20 1.40
CA LEU A 253 -5.61 -11.90 1.30
C LEU A 253 -5.82 -12.39 -0.13
N TYR A 254 -5.99 -13.69 -0.28
CA TYR A 254 -6.36 -14.36 -1.52
C TYR A 254 -7.83 -14.79 -1.47
N MET A 255 -8.47 -14.83 -2.62
CA MET A 255 -9.85 -15.24 -2.80
C MET A 255 -9.95 -16.34 -3.85
N VAL A 256 -10.73 -17.37 -3.53
CA VAL A 256 -11.15 -18.42 -4.46
C VAL A 256 -12.63 -18.21 -4.74
N LYS A 257 -12.99 -17.97 -6.00
CA LYS A 257 -14.37 -17.96 -6.48
C LYS A 257 -14.66 -19.34 -7.05
N ASP A 258 -15.57 -20.08 -6.43
CA ASP A 258 -15.81 -21.49 -6.74
C ASP A 258 -17.29 -21.83 -6.76
N LYS A 259 -17.63 -22.90 -7.49
CA LYS A 259 -18.93 -23.56 -7.43
C LYS A 259 -18.77 -25.05 -7.75
N PRO A 260 -19.72 -25.91 -7.36
CA PRO A 260 -19.64 -27.34 -7.62
C PRO A 260 -19.36 -27.66 -9.11
N GLY A 261 -18.43 -28.57 -9.35
CA GLY A 261 -18.07 -29.06 -10.69
C GLY A 261 -16.99 -28.27 -11.43
N MET A 262 -16.46 -27.18 -10.86
CA MET A 262 -15.33 -26.46 -11.48
C MET A 262 -14.03 -27.27 -11.43
N THR A 263 -13.37 -27.38 -12.59
CA THR A 263 -12.09 -28.10 -12.78
C THR A 263 -10.90 -27.19 -13.04
N GLU A 264 -11.13 -25.87 -13.12
CA GLU A 264 -10.11 -24.83 -13.30
C GLU A 264 -10.49 -23.61 -12.46
N ALA A 265 -9.50 -22.80 -12.08
CA ALA A 265 -9.74 -21.59 -11.31
C ALA A 265 -10.49 -20.54 -12.15
N ASP A 266 -11.48 -19.88 -11.54
CA ASP A 266 -12.09 -18.68 -12.14
C ASP A 266 -11.00 -17.59 -12.29
N PRO A 267 -10.97 -16.83 -13.40
CA PRO A 267 -10.00 -15.75 -13.60
C PRO A 267 -10.00 -14.68 -12.50
N GLU A 268 -11.10 -14.53 -11.75
CA GLU A 268 -11.18 -13.63 -10.60
C GLU A 268 -10.55 -14.20 -9.32
N SER A 269 -10.22 -15.50 -9.30
CA SER A 269 -9.51 -16.11 -8.17
C SER A 269 -8.05 -15.68 -8.15
N GLY A 270 -7.51 -15.42 -6.96
CA GLY A 270 -6.12 -14.99 -6.78
C GLY A 270 -5.96 -13.95 -5.68
N LEU A 271 -4.96 -13.08 -5.84
CA LEU A 271 -4.70 -12.00 -4.89
C LEU A 271 -5.87 -11.01 -4.92
N LEU A 272 -6.53 -10.83 -3.77
CA LEU A 272 -7.63 -9.88 -3.63
C LEU A 272 -7.16 -8.57 -2.98
N TYR A 273 -6.33 -8.66 -1.95
CA TYR A 273 -5.92 -7.49 -1.17
C TYR A 273 -4.55 -7.70 -0.52
N THR A 274 -3.69 -6.69 -0.60
CA THR A 274 -2.46 -6.61 0.20
C THR A 274 -2.69 -5.58 1.33
N PRO A 275 -2.53 -5.98 2.60
CA PRO A 275 -2.65 -5.08 3.75
C PRO A 275 -1.83 -3.79 3.61
N SER A 276 -2.42 -2.66 4.01
CA SER A 276 -1.68 -1.38 4.09
C SER A 276 -0.54 -1.41 5.10
N HIS A 277 -0.61 -2.32 6.08
CA HIS A 277 0.47 -2.67 7.00
C HIS A 277 0.87 -4.11 6.75
N GLU A 278 1.75 -4.31 5.78
CA GLU A 278 2.29 -5.62 5.37
C GLU A 278 3.00 -6.32 6.55
N GLN A 279 2.61 -7.57 6.82
CA GLN A 279 3.25 -8.43 7.81
C GLN A 279 2.81 -9.89 7.64
N TYR A 280 3.64 -10.83 8.12
CA TYR A 280 3.26 -12.23 8.35
C TYR A 280 1.89 -12.36 9.06
N CYS A 281 1.15 -13.40 8.71
CA CYS A 281 -0.21 -13.59 9.18
C CYS A 281 -0.52 -15.07 9.37
N ILE A 282 -0.86 -15.42 10.61
CA ILE A 282 -1.29 -16.78 10.99
C ILE A 282 -2.73 -16.83 11.53
N ALA A 283 -3.44 -15.69 11.55
CA ALA A 283 -4.84 -15.61 11.98
C ALA A 283 -5.76 -15.67 10.76
N SER A 284 -6.71 -16.61 10.74
CA SER A 284 -7.71 -16.69 9.67
C SER A 284 -8.60 -15.45 9.64
N ALA A 285 -9.06 -15.09 8.44
CA ALA A 285 -10.07 -14.06 8.28
C ALA A 285 -11.39 -14.48 8.94
N VAL A 286 -12.15 -13.51 9.42
CA VAL A 286 -13.53 -13.71 9.91
C VAL A 286 -14.44 -12.67 9.27
N ALA A 287 -15.74 -12.95 9.18
CA ALA A 287 -16.71 -11.99 8.67
C ALA A 287 -17.86 -11.75 9.66
N ASP A 288 -18.44 -10.56 9.60
CA ASP A 288 -19.72 -10.27 10.24
C ASP A 288 -20.92 -10.63 9.32
N SER A 289 -22.13 -10.37 9.80
CA SER A 289 -23.37 -10.62 9.07
C SER A 289 -23.54 -9.75 7.82
N ASP A 290 -22.83 -8.64 7.74
CA ASP A 290 -22.90 -7.69 6.61
C ASP A 290 -21.90 -8.07 5.51
N GLY A 291 -21.08 -9.10 5.75
CA GLY A 291 -20.03 -9.55 4.84
C GLY A 291 -18.76 -8.71 4.94
N THR A 292 -18.59 -7.89 5.99
CA THR A 292 -17.32 -7.23 6.29
C THR A 292 -16.30 -8.27 6.70
N ILE A 293 -15.16 -8.32 6.02
CA ILE A 293 -14.09 -9.25 6.32
C ILE A 293 -13.07 -8.58 7.23
N TYR A 294 -12.81 -9.17 8.39
CA TYR A 294 -11.82 -8.73 9.36
C TYR A 294 -10.56 -9.59 9.27
N LEU A 295 -9.42 -8.91 9.25
CA LEU A 295 -8.09 -9.50 9.17
C LEU A 295 -7.24 -9.02 10.33
N LYS A 296 -6.30 -9.86 10.78
CA LYS A 296 -5.28 -9.48 11.75
C LYS A 296 -3.93 -10.09 11.35
N ASN A 297 -2.86 -9.29 11.39
CA ASN A 297 -1.50 -9.77 11.15
C ASN A 297 -0.71 -10.01 12.46
N ASP A 298 0.51 -10.54 12.33
CA ASP A 298 1.36 -10.93 13.47
C ASP A 298 1.93 -9.72 14.24
N SER A 299 1.90 -8.53 13.63
CA SER A 299 2.15 -7.24 14.31
C SER A 299 0.92 -6.67 15.01
N ALA A 300 -0.18 -7.43 15.06
CA ALA A 300 -1.46 -7.08 15.68
C ALA A 300 -2.22 -5.90 15.05
N TRP A 301 -1.86 -5.49 13.83
CA TRP A 301 -2.73 -4.62 13.04
C TRP A 301 -4.02 -5.36 12.72
N GLN A 302 -5.14 -4.64 12.81
CA GLN A 302 -6.47 -5.13 12.46
C GLN A 302 -6.99 -4.31 11.29
N MET A 303 -7.55 -5.00 10.30
CA MET A 303 -8.10 -4.40 9.09
C MET A 303 -9.52 -4.91 8.86
N ALA A 304 -10.37 -4.07 8.28
CA ALA A 304 -11.72 -4.42 7.87
C ALA A 304 -11.91 -4.09 6.39
N LEU A 305 -12.26 -5.11 5.60
CA LEU A 305 -12.63 -4.96 4.20
C LEU A 305 -14.14 -4.94 4.12
N LYS A 306 -14.67 -3.79 3.71
CA LYS A 306 -16.10 -3.55 3.57
C LYS A 306 -16.46 -3.45 2.10
N ARG A 307 -17.69 -3.84 1.77
CA ARG A 307 -18.28 -3.49 0.47
C ARG A 307 -18.44 -1.98 0.40
N SER A 308 -17.98 -1.37 -0.68
CA SER A 308 -18.26 0.04 -0.95
C SER A 308 -19.62 0.17 -1.64
N ASN A 309 -20.48 1.05 -1.14
CA ASN A 309 -21.73 1.40 -1.81
C ASN A 309 -21.55 2.44 -2.92
N ALA A 310 -20.37 3.07 -2.99
CA ALA A 310 -19.99 4.00 -4.04
C ALA A 310 -18.70 3.50 -4.73
N TYR A 311 -18.78 3.12 -6.00
CA TYR A 311 -17.63 2.67 -6.79
C TYR A 311 -17.82 2.91 -8.29
N LEU A 312 -16.70 3.05 -9.01
CA LEU A 312 -16.68 3.12 -10.46
C LEU A 312 -16.72 1.70 -11.05
N LYS A 313 -17.66 1.46 -11.96
CA LYS A 313 -17.75 0.26 -12.80
C LYS A 313 -16.86 0.35 -14.03
N ASN A 314 -16.73 1.54 -14.60
CA ASN A 314 -15.91 1.80 -15.77
C ASN A 314 -15.30 3.20 -15.72
N ILE A 315 -14.11 3.31 -16.28
CA ILE A 315 -13.42 4.57 -16.51
C ILE A 315 -12.92 4.55 -17.95
N GLU A 316 -13.23 5.60 -18.68
CA GLU A 316 -12.77 5.81 -20.03
C GLU A 316 -12.25 7.23 -20.15
N MET A 317 -11.08 7.39 -20.77
CA MET A 317 -10.55 8.69 -21.15
C MET A 317 -10.51 8.78 -22.67
N ILE A 318 -11.23 9.76 -23.22
CA ILE A 318 -11.39 9.95 -24.65
C ILE A 318 -10.47 11.09 -25.10
N GLY A 319 -9.65 10.82 -26.11
CA GLY A 319 -8.67 11.76 -26.67
C GLY A 319 -7.25 11.52 -26.17
N GLY A 320 -6.27 12.03 -26.92
CA GLY A 320 -4.86 12.02 -26.54
C GLY A 320 -4.21 10.64 -26.39
N ASN A 321 -4.77 9.59 -27.00
CA ASN A 321 -4.28 8.20 -26.89
C ASN A 321 -4.05 7.75 -25.43
N ALA A 322 -5.00 8.09 -24.56
CA ALA A 322 -4.88 7.89 -23.13
C ALA A 322 -4.63 6.42 -22.72
N VAL A 323 -3.63 6.21 -21.86
CA VAL A 323 -3.28 4.90 -21.29
C VAL A 323 -3.40 4.96 -19.77
N LEU A 324 -4.40 4.24 -19.22
CA LEU A 324 -4.62 4.11 -17.77
C LEU A 324 -3.59 3.17 -17.14
N ASP A 325 -2.97 3.58 -16.04
CA ASP A 325 -2.13 2.76 -15.16
C ASP A 325 -1.08 1.89 -15.90
N GLY A 326 -0.55 2.42 -16.99
CA GLY A 326 0.44 1.73 -17.83
C GLY A 326 -0.12 0.59 -18.70
N GLY A 327 -1.43 0.63 -19.01
CA GLY A 327 -2.15 -0.37 -19.80
C GLY A 327 -2.83 -1.45 -18.95
N LYS A 328 -2.90 -1.27 -17.63
CA LYS A 328 -3.59 -2.18 -16.72
C LYS A 328 -5.10 -1.93 -16.74
N ASN A 329 -5.86 -2.94 -16.34
CA ASN A 329 -7.28 -2.76 -16.06
C ASN A 329 -7.47 -1.84 -14.86
N PHE A 330 -8.57 -1.08 -14.86
CA PHE A 330 -8.93 -0.22 -13.75
C PHE A 330 -9.10 -1.01 -12.45
N ALA A 331 -8.25 -0.72 -11.46
CA ALA A 331 -8.29 -1.34 -10.14
C ALA A 331 -9.13 -0.49 -9.18
N GLY A 332 -10.45 -0.61 -9.26
CA GLY A 332 -11.38 0.25 -8.52
C GLY A 332 -11.32 0.16 -6.99
N SER A 333 -10.45 -0.65 -6.39
CA SER A 333 -10.12 -0.65 -4.95
C SER A 333 -9.03 0.37 -4.59
N VAL A 334 -8.23 0.81 -5.55
CA VAL A 334 -7.19 1.83 -5.40
C VAL A 334 -7.83 3.22 -5.57
N ALA A 335 -7.37 4.21 -4.81
CA ALA A 335 -7.84 5.59 -4.93
C ALA A 335 -7.03 6.40 -5.95
N GLU A 336 -5.72 6.15 -6.02
CA GLU A 336 -4.78 6.84 -6.89
C GLU A 336 -4.61 6.10 -8.22
N HIS A 337 -4.80 6.83 -9.32
CA HIS A 337 -4.67 6.34 -10.68
C HIS A 337 -3.98 7.38 -11.54
N TRP A 338 -3.50 6.98 -12.72
CA TRP A 338 -2.93 7.93 -13.66
C TRP A 338 -3.17 7.56 -15.12
N PHE A 339 -3.10 8.57 -15.97
CA PHE A 339 -3.16 8.45 -17.42
C PHE A 339 -1.89 9.02 -18.04
N ASN A 340 -1.33 8.33 -19.02
CA ASN A 340 -0.45 8.97 -20.00
C ASN A 340 -1.26 9.35 -21.24
N VAL A 341 -1.06 10.57 -21.72
CA VAL A 341 -1.63 11.07 -22.98
C VAL A 341 -0.51 11.63 -23.85
N ASP A 342 -0.78 11.86 -25.14
CA ASP A 342 0.20 12.46 -26.04
C ASP A 342 0.61 13.87 -25.59
N GLN A 343 1.87 14.23 -25.83
CA GLN A 343 2.51 15.47 -25.40
C GLN A 343 1.77 16.73 -25.90
N GLY A 344 1.18 16.67 -27.09
CA GLY A 344 0.40 17.76 -27.69
C GLY A 344 -1.08 17.80 -27.26
N THR A 345 -1.52 16.93 -26.35
CA THR A 345 -2.93 16.86 -25.95
C THR A 345 -3.31 18.08 -25.13
N GLU A 346 -4.15 18.95 -25.67
CA GLU A 346 -4.66 20.13 -24.93
C GLU A 346 -5.86 19.80 -24.05
N LYS A 347 -6.63 18.79 -24.42
CA LYS A 347 -7.91 18.46 -23.80
C LYS A 347 -8.21 16.98 -23.92
N VAL A 348 -8.82 16.41 -22.88
CA VAL A 348 -9.37 15.04 -22.87
C VAL A 348 -10.79 15.07 -22.31
N THR A 349 -11.57 14.04 -22.57
CA THR A 349 -12.87 13.85 -21.92
C THR A 349 -12.80 12.66 -20.99
N LEU A 350 -12.99 12.88 -19.70
CA LEU A 350 -13.15 11.81 -18.71
C LEU A 350 -14.62 11.35 -18.74
N ASN A 351 -14.84 10.06 -18.95
CA ASN A 351 -16.15 9.42 -19.02
C ASN A 351 -16.21 8.26 -18.01
N LEU A 352 -17.04 8.41 -17.00
CA LEU A 352 -17.11 7.53 -15.84
C LEU A 352 -18.45 6.81 -15.81
N THR A 353 -18.45 5.57 -15.35
CA THR A 353 -19.67 4.83 -15.04
C THR A 353 -19.62 4.40 -13.60
N ALA A 354 -20.41 5.01 -12.73
CA ALA A 354 -20.56 4.58 -11.34
C ALA A 354 -21.60 3.47 -11.20
N ASN A 355 -21.65 2.83 -10.04
CA ASN A 355 -22.75 1.96 -9.67
C ASN A 355 -24.07 2.72 -9.52
N GLU A 356 -25.18 1.98 -9.53
CA GLU A 356 -26.53 2.55 -9.46
C GLU A 356 -26.73 3.33 -8.14
N GLY A 357 -27.41 4.48 -8.23
CA GLY A 357 -27.66 5.37 -7.09
C GLY A 357 -26.49 6.27 -6.70
N THR A 358 -25.34 6.16 -7.37
CA THR A 358 -24.14 6.95 -7.07
C THR A 358 -24.07 8.23 -7.91
N GLU A 359 -24.00 9.37 -7.23
CA GLU A 359 -23.65 10.65 -7.82
C GLU A 359 -22.13 10.72 -8.07
N VAL A 360 -21.75 11.24 -9.24
CA VAL A 360 -20.35 11.48 -9.60
C VAL A 360 -20.10 12.99 -9.67
N ARG A 361 -19.01 13.43 -9.05
CA ARG A 361 -18.48 14.78 -9.18
C ARG A 361 -17.05 14.72 -9.69
N ILE A 362 -16.73 15.45 -10.74
CA ILE A 362 -15.38 15.56 -11.29
C ILE A 362 -14.90 16.99 -10.99
N ASN A 363 -13.81 17.14 -10.23
CA ASN A 363 -13.32 18.42 -9.71
C ASN A 363 -14.42 19.26 -9.03
N GLY A 364 -15.26 18.60 -8.21
CA GLY A 364 -16.40 19.21 -7.53
C GLY A 364 -17.64 19.47 -8.40
N VAL A 365 -17.53 19.37 -9.73
CA VAL A 365 -18.66 19.59 -10.65
C VAL A 365 -19.45 18.30 -10.82
N GLN A 366 -20.77 18.35 -10.59
CA GLN A 366 -21.64 17.19 -10.77
C GLN A 366 -21.70 16.75 -12.23
N GLY A 367 -21.44 15.48 -12.47
CA GLY A 367 -21.48 14.86 -13.79
C GLY A 367 -20.49 13.71 -13.91
N ALA A 368 -20.92 12.61 -14.54
CA ALA A 368 -20.05 11.46 -14.80
C ALA A 368 -19.21 11.60 -16.08
N LYS A 369 -19.39 12.71 -16.82
CA LYS A 369 -18.63 13.01 -18.04
C LYS A 369 -18.22 14.46 -18.03
N GLN A 370 -16.92 14.72 -18.12
CA GLN A 370 -16.39 16.07 -18.13
C GLN A 370 -15.18 16.19 -19.05
N ASP A 371 -15.15 17.30 -19.75
CA ASP A 371 -14.02 17.76 -20.52
C ASP A 371 -12.97 18.38 -19.59
N ILE A 372 -11.74 17.86 -19.64
CA ILE A 372 -10.60 18.30 -18.84
C ILE A 372 -9.61 19.01 -19.76
N THR A 373 -9.46 20.31 -19.56
CA THR A 373 -8.38 21.09 -20.20
C THR A 373 -7.09 20.82 -19.45
N LEU A 374 -6.06 20.40 -20.18
CA LEU A 374 -4.75 20.08 -19.62
C LEU A 374 -3.91 21.37 -19.57
N THR A 375 -3.55 21.81 -18.37
CA THR A 375 -2.88 23.10 -18.14
C THR A 375 -1.35 23.02 -18.13
N GLY A 376 -0.80 21.81 -18.23
CA GLY A 376 0.63 21.55 -18.25
C GLY A 376 0.92 20.08 -18.46
N ASP A 377 2.17 19.68 -18.19
CA ASP A 377 2.60 18.28 -18.34
C ASP A 377 1.99 17.33 -17.31
N ASN A 378 1.49 17.89 -16.19
CA ASN A 378 0.68 17.18 -15.20
C ASN A 378 -0.64 17.93 -15.01
N THR A 379 -1.75 17.22 -14.98
CA THR A 379 -3.06 17.74 -14.60
C THR A 379 -3.72 16.74 -13.66
N ASN A 380 -4.06 17.16 -12.45
CA ASN A 380 -4.75 16.32 -11.49
C ASN A 380 -6.27 16.49 -11.62
N VAL A 381 -7.01 15.39 -11.47
CA VAL A 381 -8.46 15.35 -11.48
C VAL A 381 -8.93 14.56 -10.26
N GLU A 382 -9.72 15.20 -9.40
CA GLU A 382 -10.39 14.54 -8.30
C GLU A 382 -11.77 14.07 -8.76
N VAL A 383 -12.13 12.85 -8.41
CA VAL A 383 -13.46 12.29 -8.65
C VAL A 383 -14.06 11.86 -7.33
N THR A 384 -15.13 12.53 -6.93
CA THR A 384 -15.92 12.17 -5.76
C THR A 384 -17.13 11.37 -6.19
N LEU A 385 -17.35 10.23 -5.55
CA LEU A 385 -18.58 9.46 -5.61
C LEU A 385 -19.36 9.63 -4.32
N VAL A 386 -20.67 9.84 -4.42
CA VAL A 386 -21.56 9.94 -3.27
C VAL A 386 -22.75 9.01 -3.47
N ASN A 387 -23.01 8.10 -2.54
CA ASN A 387 -24.17 7.24 -2.52
C ASN A 387 -24.73 7.15 -1.09
N GLY A 388 -25.79 7.92 -0.81
CA GLY A 388 -26.30 8.08 0.56
C GLY A 388 -25.26 8.77 1.45
N GLU A 389 -24.90 8.12 2.57
CA GLU A 389 -23.88 8.61 3.50
C GLU A 389 -22.45 8.21 3.07
N ASP A 390 -22.32 7.28 2.11
CA ASP A 390 -21.01 6.79 1.66
C ASP A 390 -20.40 7.74 0.63
N THR A 391 -19.17 8.17 0.92
CA THR A 391 -18.36 8.98 0.00
C THR A 391 -17.08 8.24 -0.35
N ARG A 392 -16.72 8.27 -1.63
CA ARG A 392 -15.45 7.71 -2.11
C ARG A 392 -14.74 8.69 -3.03
N VAL A 393 -13.44 8.86 -2.85
CA VAL A 393 -12.61 9.75 -3.66
C VAL A 393 -11.61 8.92 -4.46
N TYR A 394 -11.50 9.23 -5.76
CA TYR A 394 -10.42 8.79 -6.63
C TYR A 394 -9.64 10.01 -7.11
N ASN A 395 -8.32 9.88 -7.18
CA ASN A 395 -7.42 10.91 -7.67
C ASN A 395 -6.75 10.39 -8.94
N PHE A 396 -6.93 11.12 -10.04
CA PHE A 396 -6.32 10.81 -11.33
C PHE A 396 -5.26 11.87 -11.66
N ALA A 397 -4.02 11.42 -11.90
CA ALA A 397 -3.00 12.28 -12.50
C ALA A 397 -2.92 12.04 -14.01
N ILE A 398 -2.99 13.10 -14.82
CA ILE A 398 -2.88 13.02 -16.28
C ILE A 398 -1.52 13.59 -16.68
N TYR A 399 -0.66 12.75 -17.22
CA TYR A 399 0.68 13.09 -17.65
C TYR A 399 0.78 13.17 -19.18
N ARG A 400 1.35 14.25 -19.69
CA ARG A 400 1.63 14.43 -21.12
C ARG A 400 2.94 13.77 -21.53
N GLY A 401 2.93 13.06 -22.65
CA GLY A 401 4.06 12.34 -23.23
C GLY A 401 4.41 11.04 -22.50
N PRO A 402 5.44 10.33 -22.97
CA PRO A 402 5.97 9.18 -22.27
C PRO A 402 6.58 9.64 -20.93
N THR A 403 6.33 8.89 -19.86
CA THR A 403 6.87 9.17 -18.54
C THR A 403 7.39 7.91 -17.84
N LEU A 404 8.17 8.12 -16.79
CA LEU A 404 8.49 7.08 -15.81
C LEU A 404 7.44 7.09 -14.67
N SER A 405 7.11 5.91 -14.15
CA SER A 405 6.26 5.78 -12.96
C SER A 405 7.06 5.82 -11.66
N ASN A 406 8.36 5.52 -11.74
CA ASN A 406 9.28 5.54 -10.63
C ASN A 406 10.71 5.76 -11.13
N MET A 407 11.52 6.48 -10.36
CA MET A 407 12.97 6.55 -10.53
C MET A 407 13.64 6.81 -9.18
N TYR A 408 14.69 6.05 -8.88
CA TYR A 408 15.50 6.23 -7.68
C TYR A 408 16.94 5.79 -7.93
N VAL A 409 17.87 6.25 -7.08
CA VAL A 409 19.28 5.93 -7.22
C VAL A 409 19.80 5.22 -5.97
N TYR A 410 20.55 4.15 -6.18
CA TYR A 410 21.04 3.27 -5.11
C TYR A 410 22.54 3.01 -5.23
N THR A 411 23.17 2.58 -4.13
CA THR A 411 24.59 2.17 -4.13
C THR A 411 24.79 0.69 -4.46
N SER A 412 23.77 -0.04 -4.90
CA SER A 412 23.85 -1.46 -5.22
C SER A 412 22.97 -1.84 -6.41
N PRO A 413 23.40 -2.81 -7.25
CA PRO A 413 22.56 -3.40 -8.29
C PRO A 413 21.55 -4.42 -7.73
N ASN A 414 21.55 -4.67 -6.42
CA ASN A 414 20.60 -5.56 -5.74
C ASN A 414 19.65 -4.74 -4.86
N ASN A 415 18.39 -4.65 -5.27
CA ASN A 415 17.36 -3.89 -4.58
C ASN A 415 17.24 -4.32 -3.10
N GLY A 416 17.37 -3.36 -2.18
CA GLY A 416 17.35 -3.55 -0.72
C GLY A 416 18.69 -3.85 -0.04
N MET A 417 19.80 -3.99 -0.78
CA MET A 417 21.12 -4.35 -0.24
C MET A 417 22.14 -3.19 -0.14
N GLY A 418 21.71 -1.95 -0.33
CA GLY A 418 22.55 -0.76 -0.43
C GLY A 418 21.98 0.43 0.35
N LYS A 419 22.35 1.65 -0.04
CA LYS A 419 21.81 2.90 0.51
C LYS A 419 21.25 3.76 -0.62
N ASN A 420 20.20 4.52 -0.30
CA ASN A 420 19.57 5.45 -1.23
C ASN A 420 20.44 6.70 -1.36
N TYR A 421 20.58 7.17 -2.59
CA TYR A 421 20.91 8.57 -2.84
C TYR A 421 19.67 9.40 -2.54
N VAL A 422 19.88 10.61 -2.03
CA VAL A 422 18.82 11.59 -1.85
C VAL A 422 18.57 12.27 -3.18
N MET A 423 17.38 12.06 -3.74
CA MET A 423 16.94 12.71 -4.97
C MET A 423 16.47 14.14 -4.69
N ASP A 424 16.86 15.07 -5.55
CA ASP A 424 16.40 16.46 -5.54
C ASP A 424 16.01 16.91 -6.98
N PRO A 425 14.72 17.11 -7.27
CA PRO A 425 13.60 16.96 -6.33
C PRO A 425 13.34 15.48 -6.04
N GLU A 426 12.44 15.19 -5.11
CA GLU A 426 11.83 13.85 -5.08
C GLU A 426 11.23 13.52 -6.45
N PHE A 427 11.22 12.23 -6.79
CA PHE A 427 10.80 11.80 -8.12
C PHE A 427 9.38 12.24 -8.43
N ASN A 428 9.21 12.87 -9.60
CA ASN A 428 7.93 13.26 -10.14
C ASN A 428 7.92 13.01 -11.67
N PRO A 429 6.93 12.30 -12.22
CA PRO A 429 6.94 11.88 -13.62
C PRO A 429 7.19 12.98 -14.66
N VAL A 430 6.87 14.24 -14.37
CA VAL A 430 7.01 15.35 -15.32
C VAL A 430 8.25 16.21 -15.10
N LYS A 431 8.95 16.05 -13.97
CA LYS A 431 10.24 16.73 -13.76
C LYS A 431 11.30 15.98 -14.54
N THR A 432 12.13 16.72 -15.26
CA THR A 432 13.15 16.18 -16.17
C THR A 432 14.55 16.25 -15.58
N ASP A 433 14.81 17.12 -14.60
CA ASP A 433 16.16 17.37 -14.09
C ASP A 433 16.28 16.99 -12.62
N TYR A 434 17.20 16.08 -12.33
CA TYR A 434 17.43 15.50 -11.01
C TYR A 434 18.89 15.58 -10.59
N LEU A 435 19.10 15.95 -9.34
CA LEU A 435 20.34 15.67 -8.63
C LEU A 435 20.12 14.48 -7.70
N ALA A 436 21.12 13.61 -7.57
CA ALA A 436 21.08 12.47 -6.66
C ALA A 436 22.37 12.45 -5.82
N GLY A 437 22.25 12.73 -4.53
CA GLY A 437 23.39 12.89 -3.62
C GLY A 437 23.58 11.74 -2.64
N TYR A 438 24.81 11.26 -2.46
CA TYR A 438 25.13 10.30 -1.41
C TYR A 438 26.53 10.53 -0.83
N SER A 439 26.65 10.57 0.50
CA SER A 439 27.92 10.79 1.18
C SER A 439 28.31 9.55 2.00
N SER A 440 29.59 9.17 1.94
CA SER A 440 30.13 8.00 2.64
C SER A 440 31.62 8.18 2.90
N ALA A 441 32.07 7.78 4.10
CA ALA A 441 33.49 7.69 4.43
C ALA A 441 34.20 6.55 3.67
N LYS A 442 33.44 5.57 3.17
CA LYS A 442 33.92 4.51 2.28
C LYS A 442 33.84 4.95 0.82
N GLU A 443 34.69 4.35 0.00
CA GLU A 443 34.68 4.50 -1.45
C GLU A 443 33.29 4.19 -2.06
N ILE A 444 32.92 5.00 -3.04
CA ILE A 444 31.71 4.85 -3.85
C ILE A 444 32.15 4.82 -5.32
N MET A 445 32.13 3.65 -5.93
CA MET A 445 32.54 3.49 -7.34
C MET A 445 31.40 3.77 -8.32
N SER A 446 30.17 3.38 -7.95
CA SER A 446 29.03 3.45 -8.86
C SER A 446 27.74 3.89 -8.17
N GLY A 447 26.88 4.53 -8.94
CA GLY A 447 25.46 4.69 -8.62
C GLY A 447 24.60 3.92 -9.61
N TYR A 448 23.50 3.35 -9.12
CA TYR A 448 22.57 2.56 -9.91
C TYR A 448 21.26 3.31 -10.03
N VAL A 449 20.97 3.81 -11.24
CA VAL A 449 19.74 4.54 -11.54
C VAL A 449 18.66 3.54 -11.94
N TRP A 450 17.75 3.28 -11.01
CA TRP A 450 16.59 2.41 -11.19
C TRP A 450 15.43 3.21 -11.73
N PHE A 451 14.67 2.62 -12.64
CA PHE A 451 13.49 3.26 -13.19
C PHE A 451 12.44 2.22 -13.61
N VAL A 452 11.18 2.68 -13.67
CA VAL A 452 10.06 1.92 -14.22
C VAL A 452 9.35 2.81 -15.23
N LYS A 453 9.19 2.30 -16.46
CA LYS A 453 8.41 2.98 -17.49
C LYS A 453 6.95 3.01 -17.07
N ASN A 454 6.28 4.14 -17.27
CA ASN A 454 4.87 4.21 -16.94
C ASN A 454 4.04 3.34 -17.88
N ASN A 455 4.30 3.41 -19.19
CA ASN A 455 3.76 2.48 -20.17
C ASN A 455 4.79 1.38 -20.50
N SER A 456 4.38 0.13 -20.31
CA SER A 456 5.27 -1.03 -20.51
C SER A 456 5.75 -1.19 -21.96
N THR A 457 5.00 -0.68 -22.94
CA THR A 457 5.36 -0.75 -24.37
C THR A 457 6.34 0.33 -24.81
N ASP A 458 6.57 1.37 -24.00
CA ASP A 458 7.53 2.42 -24.33
C ASP A 458 8.97 1.86 -24.33
N THR A 459 9.88 2.56 -24.99
CA THR A 459 11.30 2.22 -25.01
C THR A 459 12.10 3.24 -24.21
N ILE A 460 13.28 2.84 -23.73
CA ILE A 460 14.16 3.74 -23.01
C ILE A 460 15.60 3.57 -23.48
N LYS A 461 16.27 4.69 -23.69
CA LYS A 461 17.70 4.76 -24.02
C LYS A 461 18.43 5.56 -22.95
N ALA A 462 19.60 5.08 -22.53
CA ALA A 462 20.46 5.78 -21.60
C ALA A 462 21.72 6.28 -22.32
N THR A 463 22.10 7.53 -22.13
CA THR A 463 23.34 8.10 -22.68
C THR A 463 24.16 8.82 -21.62
N ALA A 464 25.48 8.71 -21.73
CA ALA A 464 26.43 9.48 -20.94
C ALA A 464 26.28 10.98 -21.22
N VAL A 465 26.36 11.80 -20.18
CA VAL A 465 26.44 13.26 -20.29
C VAL A 465 27.81 13.73 -19.82
N SER A 466 28.26 13.33 -18.63
CA SER A 466 29.59 13.69 -18.12
C SER A 466 30.04 12.79 -16.95
N GLY A 467 31.35 12.75 -16.68
CA GLY A 467 31.91 12.18 -15.45
C GLY A 467 31.83 10.66 -15.29
N ILE A 468 31.50 9.93 -16.36
CA ILE A 468 31.38 8.46 -16.35
C ILE A 468 32.68 7.82 -16.81
N ASP A 469 33.17 6.82 -16.10
CA ASP A 469 34.41 6.10 -16.41
C ASP A 469 34.32 5.39 -17.77
N ASP A 470 35.38 5.49 -18.58
CA ASP A 470 35.49 4.79 -19.88
C ASP A 470 36.17 3.42 -19.80
N TYR A 471 36.47 2.95 -18.59
CA TYR A 471 37.23 1.75 -18.23
C TYR A 471 38.69 1.74 -18.71
N ASN A 472 39.20 2.91 -19.13
CA ASN A 472 40.54 3.10 -19.66
C ASN A 472 41.26 4.30 -19.00
N GLY A 473 40.76 4.77 -17.86
CA GLY A 473 41.34 5.89 -17.09
C GLY A 473 40.95 7.27 -17.62
N GLY A 474 39.89 7.36 -18.42
CA GLY A 474 39.28 8.59 -18.91
C GLY A 474 37.77 8.64 -18.66
N THR A 475 37.10 9.58 -19.33
CA THR A 475 35.65 9.75 -19.26
C THR A 475 34.98 9.39 -20.58
N LEU A 476 33.82 8.73 -20.54
CA LEU A 476 33.00 8.49 -21.72
C LEU A 476 32.59 9.83 -22.38
N PRO A 477 32.65 9.93 -23.72
CA PRO A 477 32.13 11.08 -24.45
C PRO A 477 30.62 11.25 -24.22
N GLU A 478 30.16 12.51 -24.21
CA GLU A 478 28.74 12.85 -24.20
C GLU A 478 28.01 12.17 -25.36
N GLY A 479 26.81 11.64 -25.08
CA GLY A 479 25.98 10.92 -26.04
C GLY A 479 26.31 9.43 -26.19
N THR A 480 27.38 8.93 -25.54
CA THR A 480 27.70 7.50 -25.55
C THR A 480 26.57 6.70 -24.93
N GLU A 481 26.08 5.66 -25.62
CA GLU A 481 25.00 4.82 -25.12
C GLU A 481 25.47 3.93 -23.97
N LEU A 482 24.67 3.86 -22.91
CA LEU A 482 24.93 3.08 -21.70
C LEU A 482 24.06 1.83 -21.67
N ASN A 483 24.58 0.76 -21.09
CA ASN A 483 23.86 -0.50 -20.97
C ASN A 483 22.77 -0.41 -19.89
N ILE A 484 21.53 -0.74 -20.28
CA ILE A 484 20.43 -0.99 -19.35
C ILE A 484 20.48 -2.47 -18.95
N ARG A 485 20.51 -2.74 -17.64
CA ARG A 485 20.61 -4.07 -17.07
C ARG A 485 19.34 -4.44 -16.33
N THR A 486 19.11 -5.73 -16.17
CA THR A 486 18.00 -6.28 -15.37
C THR A 486 18.58 -7.16 -14.26
N ASN A 487 18.11 -6.98 -13.03
CA ASN A 487 18.56 -7.80 -11.90
C ASN A 487 17.82 -9.16 -11.84
N TYR A 488 18.16 -9.98 -10.85
CA TYR A 488 17.53 -11.29 -10.63
C TYR A 488 16.03 -11.21 -10.26
N LYS A 489 15.51 -10.04 -9.89
CA LYS A 489 14.09 -9.78 -9.59
C LYS A 489 13.31 -9.25 -10.80
N GLY A 490 13.97 -9.06 -11.96
CA GLY A 490 13.33 -8.49 -13.15
C GLY A 490 13.26 -6.96 -13.16
N GLU A 491 13.96 -6.28 -12.24
CA GLU A 491 13.97 -4.81 -12.16
C GLU A 491 15.11 -4.22 -13.02
N THR A 492 14.83 -3.11 -13.70
CA THR A 492 15.75 -2.47 -14.65
C THR A 492 16.51 -1.28 -14.07
N PHE A 493 17.79 -1.15 -14.43
CA PHE A 493 18.65 -0.06 -14.00
C PHE A 493 19.75 0.28 -15.01
N VAL A 494 20.35 1.46 -14.85
CA VAL A 494 21.62 1.86 -15.48
C VAL A 494 22.69 1.99 -14.40
N GLU A 495 23.84 1.36 -14.62
CA GLU A 495 25.02 1.52 -13.78
C GLU A 495 25.81 2.75 -14.27
N VAL A 496 26.07 3.67 -13.35
CA VAL A 496 26.85 4.89 -13.57
C VAL A 496 28.12 4.78 -12.75
N GLU A 497 29.22 4.41 -13.40
CA GLU A 497 30.53 4.30 -12.77
C GLU A 497 31.25 5.66 -12.84
N PHE A 498 31.67 6.19 -11.69
CA PHE A 498 32.30 7.50 -11.65
C PHE A 498 33.73 7.40 -12.20
N ALA A 499 34.13 8.32 -13.08
CA ALA A 499 35.51 8.38 -13.59
C ALA A 499 36.54 8.74 -12.50
N GLU A 500 36.09 9.46 -11.46
CA GLU A 500 36.88 9.74 -10.27
C GLU A 500 36.20 9.13 -9.06
N TYR A 501 36.87 8.21 -8.36
CA TYR A 501 36.33 7.54 -7.19
C TYR A 501 37.43 7.29 -6.15
N GLY A 502 37.00 7.04 -4.91
CA GLY A 502 37.88 6.79 -3.76
C GLY A 502 37.17 7.13 -2.44
N ALA A 503 37.76 6.72 -1.32
CA ALA A 503 37.20 7.01 0.01
C ALA A 503 37.13 8.53 0.24
N GLY A 504 35.91 9.06 0.43
CA GLY A 504 35.67 10.48 0.66
C GLY A 504 35.87 11.40 -0.56
N VAL A 505 36.12 10.84 -1.76
CA VAL A 505 36.27 11.64 -2.99
C VAL A 505 34.93 12.27 -3.37
N ALA A 506 34.94 13.58 -3.63
CA ALA A 506 33.76 14.33 -4.05
C ALA A 506 33.74 14.42 -5.58
N THR A 507 32.85 13.67 -6.22
CA THR A 507 32.76 13.56 -7.68
C THR A 507 31.32 13.74 -8.19
N THR A 508 31.17 13.87 -9.51
CA THR A 508 29.88 13.98 -10.20
C THR A 508 29.88 13.16 -11.48
N ALA A 509 28.75 12.53 -11.80
CA ALA A 509 28.50 11.91 -13.10
C ALA A 509 27.05 12.18 -13.52
N ALA A 510 26.83 12.40 -14.82
CA ALA A 510 25.50 12.69 -15.34
C ALA A 510 25.13 11.75 -16.49
N ILE A 511 23.88 11.30 -16.49
CA ILE A 511 23.27 10.52 -17.56
C ILE A 511 21.98 11.17 -18.03
N LYS A 512 21.57 10.84 -19.25
CA LYS A 512 20.26 11.16 -19.79
C LYS A 512 19.50 9.88 -20.11
N LEU A 513 18.28 9.75 -19.59
CA LEU A 513 17.33 8.72 -19.96
C LEU A 513 16.30 9.32 -20.92
N THR A 514 16.27 8.83 -22.15
CA THR A 514 15.27 9.20 -23.15
C THR A 514 14.19 8.12 -23.18
N VAL A 515 12.99 8.44 -22.69
CA VAL A 515 11.82 7.56 -22.80
C VAL A 515 11.10 7.90 -24.08
N THR A 516 10.87 6.91 -24.93
CA THR A 516 10.22 7.10 -26.23
C THR A 516 8.95 6.24 -26.29
N SER A 517 7.85 6.87 -26.67
CA SER A 517 6.57 6.22 -26.94
C SER A 517 6.71 5.02 -27.89
N ALA A 518 5.86 4.01 -27.73
CA ALA A 518 5.92 2.77 -28.52
C ALA A 518 5.86 2.98 -30.05
N ASP A 519 5.19 4.02 -30.52
CA ASP A 519 5.11 4.38 -31.94
C ASP A 519 6.29 5.23 -32.44
N GLY A 520 7.20 5.62 -31.54
CA GLY A 520 8.38 6.42 -31.84
C GLY A 520 8.12 7.90 -32.09
N THR A 521 6.89 8.39 -31.91
CA THR A 521 6.52 9.76 -32.30
C THR A 521 6.86 10.81 -31.25
N GLN A 522 6.98 10.40 -29.99
CA GLN A 522 7.17 11.27 -28.83
C GLN A 522 8.27 10.75 -27.91
N SER A 523 8.99 11.67 -27.29
CA SER A 523 10.06 11.36 -26.34
C SER A 523 10.11 12.37 -25.19
N ARG A 524 10.54 11.90 -24.01
CA ARG A 524 10.86 12.73 -22.85
C ARG A 524 12.26 12.38 -22.34
N ASP A 525 13.06 13.41 -22.15
CA ASP A 525 14.42 13.29 -21.61
C ASP A 525 14.42 13.58 -20.11
N TYR A 526 15.04 12.68 -19.34
CA TYR A 526 15.34 12.85 -17.93
C TYR A 526 16.85 12.98 -17.78
N LEU A 527 17.34 14.11 -17.30
CA LEU A 527 18.73 14.36 -16.92
C LEU A 527 18.92 14.04 -15.44
N ILE A 528 19.84 13.12 -15.13
CA ILE A 528 20.14 12.71 -13.77
C ILE A 528 21.62 12.94 -13.52
N THR A 529 21.95 13.82 -12.58
CA THR A 529 23.31 14.05 -12.13
C THR A 529 23.50 13.46 -10.74
N LEU A 530 24.33 12.42 -10.66
CA LEU A 530 24.75 11.81 -9.43
C LEU A 530 25.95 12.58 -8.88
N TYR A 531 26.00 12.74 -7.57
CA TYR A 531 27.15 13.34 -6.90
C TYR A 531 27.42 12.67 -5.57
N THR A 532 28.69 12.68 -5.17
CA THR A 532 29.14 12.08 -3.91
C THR A 532 29.81 13.12 -3.02
N ASN A 533 29.74 12.90 -1.71
CA ASN A 533 30.49 13.68 -0.70
C ASN A 533 30.37 15.20 -0.92
N ASP A 534 29.12 15.63 -1.17
CA ASP A 534 28.74 17.03 -1.40
C ASP A 534 29.46 17.72 -2.57
N ALA A 535 29.86 16.99 -3.63
CA ALA A 535 30.58 17.57 -4.77
C ALA A 535 29.88 18.77 -5.46
N LEU A 536 28.56 18.91 -5.27
CA LEU A 536 27.77 20.05 -5.75
C LEU A 536 27.26 20.91 -4.58
N PRO A 537 27.19 22.25 -4.77
CA PRO A 537 26.53 23.11 -3.80
C PRO A 537 25.01 22.86 -3.81
N THR A 538 24.38 22.86 -2.64
CA THR A 538 22.93 22.70 -2.49
C THR A 538 22.36 23.79 -1.59
N LEU A 539 21.13 24.18 -1.89
CA LEU A 539 20.31 25.11 -1.13
C LEU A 539 19.03 24.41 -0.70
N THR A 540 18.67 24.57 0.55
CA THR A 540 17.44 24.03 1.14
C THR A 540 16.64 25.14 1.83
N LEU A 541 15.32 25.02 1.74
CA LEU A 541 14.34 25.92 2.35
C LEU A 541 13.44 25.07 3.25
N GLY A 542 13.23 25.51 4.49
CA GLY A 542 12.25 24.87 5.38
C GLY A 542 10.81 25.23 5.01
N GLU A 543 9.85 24.51 5.57
CA GLU A 543 8.40 24.74 5.37
C GLU A 543 7.98 26.19 5.71
N ASN A 544 8.68 26.82 6.66
CA ASN A 544 8.50 28.23 7.03
C ASN A 544 9.74 29.08 6.70
N ALA A 545 10.22 29.00 5.46
CA ALA A 545 11.42 29.73 5.04
C ALA A 545 11.27 31.25 5.10
N VAL A 546 10.06 31.81 4.98
CA VAL A 546 9.82 33.25 5.15
C VAL A 546 9.70 33.57 6.64
N VAL A 547 10.76 34.15 7.21
CA VAL A 547 10.86 34.44 8.65
C VAL A 547 10.22 35.78 9.00
N GLU A 548 10.30 36.75 8.08
CA GLU A 548 9.78 38.09 8.28
C GLU A 548 9.33 38.67 6.93
N ARG A 549 8.22 39.40 6.91
CA ARG A 549 7.72 40.14 5.75
C ARG A 549 7.06 41.43 6.21
N THR A 550 7.61 42.57 5.79
CA THR A 550 7.09 43.93 6.01
C THR A 550 6.70 44.54 4.67
N ASP A 551 6.18 45.76 4.63
CA ASP A 551 5.76 46.42 3.39
C ASP A 551 6.87 46.55 2.34
N ASN A 552 8.13 46.68 2.76
CA ASN A 552 9.26 46.97 1.87
C ASN A 552 10.46 46.02 1.98
N ALA A 553 10.39 45.02 2.87
CA ALA A 553 11.46 44.08 3.12
C ALA A 553 10.94 42.68 3.49
N ALA A 554 11.82 41.69 3.41
CA ALA A 554 11.56 40.33 3.88
C ALA A 554 12.85 39.64 4.31
N LYS A 555 12.73 38.64 5.20
CA LYS A 555 13.82 37.74 5.59
C LYS A 555 13.47 36.31 5.23
N VAL A 556 14.38 35.65 4.54
CA VAL A 556 14.24 34.25 4.13
C VAL A 556 15.35 33.42 4.76
N ALA A 557 14.98 32.39 5.54
CA ALA A 557 15.92 31.40 6.05
C ALA A 557 16.32 30.44 4.92
N VAL A 558 17.62 30.29 4.72
CA VAL A 558 18.19 29.40 3.70
C VAL A 558 19.32 28.59 4.31
N THR A 559 19.41 27.30 3.98
CA THR A 559 20.51 26.44 4.44
C THR A 559 21.35 25.99 3.26
N ALA A 560 22.64 26.29 3.31
CA ALA A 560 23.63 25.94 2.30
C ALA A 560 24.53 24.82 2.79
N ASN A 561 24.83 23.80 1.98
CA ASN A 561 25.79 22.76 2.38
C ASN A 561 27.25 23.24 2.39
N LYS A 562 27.55 24.30 1.63
CA LYS A 562 28.89 24.87 1.43
C LYS A 562 28.82 26.39 1.41
N ALA A 563 29.89 27.04 1.85
CA ALA A 563 30.03 28.49 1.73
C ALA A 563 30.18 28.90 0.25
N GLY A 564 29.66 30.05 -0.15
CA GLY A 564 29.74 30.54 -1.53
C GLY A 564 28.95 31.83 -1.72
N THR A 565 28.77 32.23 -2.98
CA THR A 565 27.99 33.42 -3.33
C THR A 565 26.57 33.02 -3.73
N LEU A 566 25.60 33.50 -2.95
CA LEU A 566 24.17 33.34 -3.22
C LEU A 566 23.69 34.47 -4.13
N TYR A 567 23.32 34.13 -5.36
CA TYR A 567 22.62 35.02 -6.27
C TYR A 567 21.13 34.91 -6.03
N TYR A 568 20.41 36.04 -6.00
CA TYR A 568 18.97 36.04 -5.83
C TYR A 568 18.27 37.13 -6.62
N LEU A 569 17.07 36.81 -7.11
CA LEU A 569 16.21 37.72 -7.87
C LEU A 569 14.79 37.63 -7.33
N ALA A 570 14.25 38.74 -6.83
CA ALA A 570 12.86 38.85 -6.42
C ALA A 570 12.05 39.48 -7.56
N GLN A 571 11.00 38.78 -8.00
CA GLN A 571 10.07 39.26 -9.03
C GLN A 571 8.65 39.20 -8.51
N GLU A 572 7.78 40.09 -8.98
CA GLU A 572 6.36 40.01 -8.64
C GLU A 572 5.78 38.65 -9.06
N ALA A 573 4.82 38.14 -8.30
CA ALA A 573 4.38 36.74 -8.37
C ALA A 573 3.81 36.31 -9.74
N ASP A 574 3.41 37.26 -10.57
CA ASP A 574 2.87 37.07 -11.91
C ASP A 574 3.94 36.97 -13.02
N LYS A 575 5.22 37.23 -12.68
CA LYS A 575 6.34 37.10 -13.62
C LYS A 575 6.75 35.63 -13.81
N ALA A 576 7.14 35.31 -15.03
CA ALA A 576 7.71 34.00 -15.36
C ALA A 576 9.01 33.76 -14.59
N ALA A 577 9.24 32.50 -14.18
CA ALA A 577 10.45 32.13 -13.47
C ALA A 577 11.71 32.38 -14.32
N PRO A 578 12.76 33.00 -13.75
CA PRO A 578 14.00 33.30 -14.47
C PRO A 578 14.88 32.06 -14.58
N ASP A 579 15.72 32.00 -15.61
CA ASP A 579 16.79 31.01 -15.70
C ASP A 579 18.02 31.39 -14.85
N ALA A 580 18.98 30.47 -14.75
CA ALA A 580 20.17 30.67 -13.93
C ALA A 580 21.04 31.83 -14.43
N GLU A 581 21.11 32.04 -15.76
CA GLU A 581 21.89 33.12 -16.36
C GLU A 581 21.30 34.49 -16.01
N THR A 582 19.98 34.61 -16.08
CA THR A 582 19.24 35.82 -15.69
C THR A 582 19.42 36.12 -14.20
N ILE A 583 19.32 35.12 -13.33
CA ILE A 583 19.57 35.30 -11.88
C ILE A 583 21.00 35.80 -11.64
N VAL A 584 21.99 35.24 -12.33
CA VAL A 584 23.40 35.65 -12.16
C VAL A 584 23.65 37.06 -12.68
N LYS A 585 22.99 37.46 -13.77
CA LYS A 585 23.20 38.74 -14.45
C LYS A 585 22.43 39.90 -13.82
N GLU A 586 21.17 39.67 -13.45
CA GLU A 586 20.23 40.70 -12.98
C GLU A 586 19.95 40.63 -11.49
N GLY A 587 20.28 39.51 -10.85
CA GLY A 587 20.11 39.30 -9.42
C GLY A 587 21.08 40.09 -8.56
N LYS A 588 20.75 40.18 -7.27
CA LYS A 588 21.64 40.64 -6.21
C LYS A 588 22.47 39.47 -5.68
N VAL A 589 23.57 39.78 -5.00
CA VAL A 589 24.46 38.77 -4.42
C VAL A 589 24.67 38.98 -2.93
N VAL A 590 24.86 37.88 -2.21
CA VAL A 590 25.31 37.87 -0.82
C VAL A 590 26.19 36.65 -0.59
N ASP A 591 27.23 36.79 0.22
CA ASP A 591 28.04 35.64 0.61
C ASP A 591 27.34 34.87 1.73
N VAL A 592 27.34 33.55 1.61
CA VAL A 592 26.75 32.63 2.60
C VAL A 592 27.80 31.66 3.13
N VAL A 593 27.61 31.23 4.36
CA VAL A 593 28.43 30.19 5.00
C VAL A 593 27.75 28.84 4.89
N ALA A 594 28.50 27.75 5.10
CA ALA A 594 27.89 26.44 5.26
C ALA A 594 27.01 26.42 6.52
N GLY A 595 25.81 25.83 6.41
CA GLY A 595 24.78 25.84 7.44
C GLY A 595 23.68 26.86 7.18
N GLU A 596 23.03 27.29 8.26
CA GLU A 596 21.90 28.23 8.22
C GLU A 596 22.37 29.65 7.90
N ASN A 597 21.62 30.33 7.04
CA ASN A 597 21.82 31.71 6.64
C ASN A 597 20.47 32.43 6.59
N THR A 598 20.49 33.77 6.68
CA THR A 598 19.31 34.61 6.48
C THR A 598 19.54 35.53 5.30
N LEU A 599 18.71 35.39 4.27
CA LEU A 599 18.67 36.28 3.11
C LEU A 599 17.77 37.48 3.43
N GLU A 600 18.35 38.67 3.47
CA GLU A 600 17.61 39.92 3.66
C GLU A 600 17.27 40.55 2.30
N LEU A 601 15.98 40.80 2.09
CA LEU A 601 15.42 41.40 0.88
C LEU A 601 14.99 42.82 1.19
N THR A 602 15.37 43.77 0.33
CA THR A 602 15.03 45.20 0.43
C THR A 602 14.50 45.74 -0.89
N GLY A 603 13.67 46.79 -0.80
CA GLY A 603 13.08 47.45 -1.97
C GLY A 603 11.88 46.69 -2.54
N LEU A 604 11.19 45.91 -1.71
CA LEU A 604 9.92 45.30 -2.05
C LEU A 604 8.79 46.34 -1.98
N THR A 605 7.64 46.02 -2.57
CA THR A 605 6.36 46.70 -2.32
C THR A 605 5.44 45.76 -1.54
N LYS A 606 4.19 46.15 -1.23
CA LYS A 606 3.18 45.27 -0.63
C LYS A 606 2.68 44.15 -1.56
N ALA A 607 3.07 44.14 -2.84
CA ALA A 607 2.75 43.07 -3.77
C ALA A 607 3.30 41.70 -3.33
N GLY A 608 2.75 40.62 -3.89
CA GLY A 608 3.32 39.28 -3.76
C GLY A 608 4.54 39.13 -4.67
N TYR A 609 5.56 38.41 -4.19
CA TYR A 609 6.80 38.17 -4.94
C TYR A 609 7.18 36.69 -4.93
N ASN A 610 7.87 36.23 -5.97
CA ASN A 610 8.67 35.00 -5.95
C ASN A 610 10.15 35.38 -5.88
N VAL A 611 10.87 34.78 -4.92
CA VAL A 611 12.30 35.01 -4.74
C VAL A 611 13.05 33.79 -5.23
N TYR A 612 13.81 33.94 -6.31
CA TYR A 612 14.62 32.87 -6.91
C TYR A 612 16.06 32.98 -6.43
N MET A 613 16.68 31.85 -6.10
CA MET A 613 17.98 31.77 -5.42
C MET A 613 18.88 30.71 -6.05
N LEU A 614 20.15 31.04 -6.27
CA LEU A 614 21.17 30.18 -6.86
C LEU A 614 22.49 30.34 -6.09
N LEU A 615 22.98 29.27 -5.47
CA LEU A 615 24.29 29.26 -4.80
C LEU A 615 25.37 28.87 -5.78
N LYS A 616 26.43 29.68 -5.90
CA LYS A 616 27.59 29.41 -6.75
C LYS A 616 28.87 29.37 -5.92
N GLN A 617 29.75 28.42 -6.24
CA GLN A 617 31.08 28.26 -5.65
C GLN A 617 32.13 28.99 -6.50
N GLU A 618 33.32 29.23 -5.93
CA GLU A 618 34.45 29.85 -6.65
C GLU A 618 34.89 29.05 -7.88
N ASP A 619 34.77 27.72 -7.84
CA ASP A 619 35.09 26.81 -8.96
C ASP A 619 34.06 26.86 -10.10
N GLY A 620 33.01 27.68 -9.95
CA GLY A 620 31.96 27.89 -10.94
C GLY A 620 30.77 26.94 -10.81
N LYS A 621 30.82 25.90 -9.97
CA LYS A 621 29.68 24.99 -9.75
C LYS A 621 28.53 25.74 -9.08
N ALA A 622 27.31 25.44 -9.51
CA ALA A 622 26.11 26.09 -9.03
C ALA A 622 25.06 25.07 -8.53
N SER A 623 24.24 25.50 -7.59
CA SER A 623 23.11 24.71 -7.09
C SER A 623 21.98 24.70 -8.11
N ARG A 624 20.91 23.96 -7.81
CA ARG A 624 19.61 24.23 -8.47
C ARG A 624 19.05 25.57 -8.00
N ILE A 625 18.19 26.15 -8.83
CA ILE A 625 17.40 27.32 -8.45
C ILE A 625 16.39 26.88 -7.39
N ARG A 626 16.39 27.55 -6.25
CA ARG A 626 15.33 27.48 -5.24
C ARG A 626 14.44 28.69 -5.32
N SER A 627 13.17 28.53 -4.98
CA SER A 627 12.27 29.66 -4.90
C SER A 627 11.38 29.59 -3.67
N VAL A 628 11.02 30.76 -3.16
CA VAL A 628 10.02 30.93 -2.10
C VAL A 628 9.06 32.05 -2.48
N SER A 629 7.78 31.86 -2.20
CA SER A 629 6.75 32.87 -2.44
C SER A 629 6.56 33.75 -1.21
N LEU A 630 6.61 35.06 -1.41
CA LEU A 630 6.24 36.07 -0.45
C LEU A 630 4.79 36.47 -0.71
N LYS A 631 3.92 36.29 0.29
CA LYS A 631 2.53 36.74 0.20
C LYS A 631 2.47 38.28 0.08
N GLY A 632 1.47 38.76 -0.65
CA GLY A 632 1.10 40.18 -0.64
C GLY A 632 0.55 40.58 0.73
N LEU A 633 0.70 41.86 1.09
CA LEU A 633 0.30 42.42 2.39
C LEU A 633 -0.91 43.36 2.30
N TRP A 634 -1.77 43.16 1.29
CA TRP A 634 -2.93 44.02 1.08
C TRP A 634 -4.04 43.75 2.10
N THR A 635 -4.76 44.81 2.45
CA THR A 635 -5.94 44.74 3.33
C THR A 635 -7.14 44.24 2.53
N LEU A 636 -7.93 43.33 3.11
CA LEU A 636 -9.19 42.91 2.50
C LEU A 636 -10.13 44.14 2.36
N GLY A 637 -10.66 44.38 1.16
CA GLY A 637 -11.47 45.55 0.85
C GLY A 637 -10.69 46.75 0.29
N ASP A 638 -9.36 46.77 0.35
CA ASP A 638 -8.53 47.82 -0.25
C ASP A 638 -8.21 47.44 -1.71
N VAL A 639 -9.16 47.73 -2.60
CA VAL A 639 -9.17 47.29 -4.00
C VAL A 639 -8.35 48.24 -4.88
N ASN A 640 -8.22 49.49 -4.45
CA ASN A 640 -7.42 50.51 -5.12
C ASN A 640 -5.95 50.52 -4.64
N LYS A 641 -5.63 49.85 -3.52
CA LYS A 641 -4.31 49.66 -2.92
C LYS A 641 -3.69 50.95 -2.34
N ASP A 642 -4.51 51.82 -1.76
CA ASP A 642 -4.08 53.08 -1.15
C ASP A 642 -3.96 53.04 0.39
N ASP A 643 -4.14 51.87 0.99
CA ASP A 643 -4.13 51.58 2.43
C ASP A 643 -5.33 52.12 3.21
N VAL A 644 -6.38 52.59 2.54
CA VAL A 644 -7.60 53.11 3.15
C VAL A 644 -8.82 52.42 2.54
N VAL A 645 -9.42 51.49 3.28
CA VAL A 645 -10.69 50.87 2.85
C VAL A 645 -11.82 51.89 3.00
N ASP A 646 -12.28 52.47 1.89
CA ASP A 646 -13.37 53.44 1.85
C ASP A 646 -14.28 53.32 0.62
N LEU A 647 -15.22 54.27 0.46
CA LEU A 647 -16.19 54.24 -0.64
C LEU A 647 -15.54 54.33 -2.04
N THR A 648 -14.28 54.75 -2.11
CA THR A 648 -13.47 54.73 -3.32
C THR A 648 -13.17 53.30 -3.76
N ASP A 649 -12.91 52.39 -2.82
CA ASP A 649 -12.71 50.96 -3.14
C ASP A 649 -13.97 50.30 -3.67
N VAL A 650 -15.13 50.65 -3.12
CA VAL A 650 -16.42 50.17 -3.63
C VAL A 650 -16.59 50.59 -5.09
N ALA A 651 -16.27 51.84 -5.42
CA ALA A 651 -16.34 52.35 -6.78
C ALA A 651 -15.35 51.62 -7.71
N VAL A 652 -14.09 51.43 -7.29
CA VAL A 652 -13.08 50.71 -8.08
C VAL A 652 -13.45 49.25 -8.29
N LEU A 653 -13.97 48.58 -7.25
CA LEU A 653 -14.41 47.19 -7.33
C LEU A 653 -15.58 47.03 -8.30
N LEU A 654 -16.58 47.92 -8.18
CA LEU A 654 -17.73 47.97 -9.09
C LEU A 654 -17.30 48.20 -10.54
N ASP A 655 -16.46 49.21 -10.78
CA ASP A 655 -15.99 49.56 -12.12
C ASP A 655 -15.26 48.36 -12.75
N LYS A 656 -14.30 47.74 -12.04
CA LYS A 656 -13.57 46.57 -12.53
C LYS A 656 -14.47 45.38 -12.86
N ILE A 657 -15.45 45.08 -12.01
CA ILE A 657 -16.40 43.99 -12.26
C ILE A 657 -17.26 44.31 -13.49
N THR A 658 -17.75 45.54 -13.63
CA THR A 658 -18.56 45.94 -14.79
C THR A 658 -17.78 46.01 -16.11
N GLU A 659 -16.49 46.32 -16.05
CA GLU A 659 -15.56 46.30 -17.18
C GLU A 659 -14.97 44.90 -17.44
N ASN A 660 -15.34 43.91 -16.61
CA ASN A 660 -14.89 42.52 -16.68
C ASN A 660 -13.35 42.39 -16.57
N GLU A 661 -12.74 43.27 -15.77
CA GLU A 661 -11.34 43.23 -15.37
C GLU A 661 -11.12 42.25 -14.21
N SER A 662 -9.94 41.62 -14.15
CA SER A 662 -9.61 40.71 -13.07
C SER A 662 -9.27 41.46 -11.77
N VAL A 663 -9.87 41.01 -10.66
CA VAL A 663 -9.59 41.51 -9.31
C VAL A 663 -8.94 40.41 -8.49
N SER A 664 -7.96 40.77 -7.65
CA SER A 664 -7.30 39.81 -6.77
C SER A 664 -8.28 39.33 -5.68
N LEU A 665 -8.43 38.02 -5.52
CA LEU A 665 -9.19 37.43 -4.41
C LEU A 665 -8.72 37.94 -3.04
N SER A 666 -7.41 38.20 -2.89
CA SER A 666 -6.84 38.68 -1.61
C SER A 666 -7.35 40.06 -1.16
N THR A 667 -7.92 40.84 -2.08
CA THR A 667 -8.42 42.20 -1.80
C THR A 667 -9.90 42.35 -2.13
N GLY A 668 -10.42 41.60 -3.11
CA GLY A 668 -11.76 41.79 -3.66
C GLY A 668 -12.77 40.67 -3.36
N ASP A 669 -12.36 39.51 -2.84
CA ASP A 669 -13.28 38.46 -2.38
C ASP A 669 -13.65 38.74 -0.92
N ILE A 670 -14.60 39.66 -0.75
CA ILE A 670 -14.97 40.21 0.55
C ILE A 670 -15.81 39.19 1.33
N ASN A 671 -16.54 38.33 0.63
CA ASN A 671 -17.43 37.35 1.21
C ASN A 671 -16.76 35.97 1.45
N GLY A 672 -15.62 35.70 0.79
CA GLY A 672 -14.80 34.50 0.95
C GLY A 672 -15.28 33.27 0.16
N ASP A 673 -16.09 33.45 -0.89
CA ASP A 673 -16.63 32.36 -1.72
C ASP A 673 -15.70 31.94 -2.86
N GLY A 674 -14.56 32.61 -3.02
CA GLY A 674 -13.56 32.32 -4.03
C GLY A 674 -13.86 32.95 -5.40
N VAL A 675 -14.86 33.82 -5.50
CA VAL A 675 -15.24 34.57 -6.69
C VAL A 675 -15.30 36.06 -6.34
N VAL A 676 -14.79 36.93 -7.21
CA VAL A 676 -15.00 38.38 -7.04
C VAL A 676 -16.14 38.82 -7.96
N ASP A 677 -17.30 39.14 -7.39
CA ASP A 677 -18.48 39.57 -8.14
C ASP A 677 -19.31 40.68 -7.46
N MET A 678 -20.50 40.96 -7.98
CA MET A 678 -21.38 42.01 -7.46
C MET A 678 -21.81 41.80 -6.00
N THR A 679 -21.71 40.59 -5.49
CA THR A 679 -21.93 40.24 -4.08
C THR A 679 -20.86 40.89 -3.22
N ASP A 680 -19.59 40.87 -3.63
CA ASP A 680 -18.49 41.51 -2.91
C ASP A 680 -18.60 43.02 -2.87
N VAL A 681 -19.04 43.64 -3.98
CA VAL A 681 -19.35 45.08 -4.02
C VAL A 681 -20.39 45.44 -2.97
N SER A 682 -21.45 44.62 -2.88
CA SER A 682 -22.54 44.85 -1.94
C SER A 682 -22.06 44.70 -0.49
N VAL A 683 -21.30 43.63 -0.19
CA VAL A 683 -20.77 43.37 1.16
C VAL A 683 -19.78 44.46 1.59
N LEU A 684 -18.90 44.93 0.70
CA LEU A 684 -17.95 46.01 0.99
C LEU A 684 -18.69 47.32 1.27
N LEU A 685 -19.70 47.66 0.47
CA LEU A 685 -20.52 48.85 0.66
C LEU A 685 -21.28 48.82 1.97
N ASP A 686 -21.92 47.69 2.31
CA ASP A 686 -22.66 47.52 3.56
C ASP A 686 -21.72 47.69 4.77
N THR A 687 -20.54 47.05 4.71
CA THR A 687 -19.51 47.15 5.78
C THR A 687 -19.07 48.59 6.05
N LEU A 688 -18.98 49.42 5.00
CA LEU A 688 -18.53 50.82 5.11
C LEU A 688 -19.66 51.79 5.49
N THR A 689 -20.93 51.41 5.29
CA THR A 689 -22.09 52.27 5.53
C THR A 689 -22.86 51.93 6.82
N GLU A 690 -22.59 50.79 7.46
CA GLU A 690 -23.13 50.41 8.78
C GLU A 690 -22.42 51.07 10.00
N LYS A 691 -21.57 52.08 9.79
CA LYS A 691 -20.93 52.86 10.88
C LYS A 691 -21.67 54.13 11.28
#